data_AF-A0A321LID3-F1
#
_entry.id   AF-A0A321LID3-F1
#
_cell.length_a   1.000
_cell.length_b   1.000
_cell.length_c   1.000
_cell.angle_alpha   90.00
_cell.angle_beta   90.00
_cell.angle_gamma   90.00
#
_symmetry.space_group_name_H-M   'P 1'
#
loop_
_entity.id
_entity.type
_entity.pdbx_description
1 polymer ?
#
loop_
_entity_poly.entity_id
_entity_poly.type
_entity_poly.pdbx_seq_one_letter_code
_entity_poly.pdbx_strand_id
1 'polypeptide(L)'
;MIRKRLIAPEVIQVSAMDCGPASLKCFLDGAGVSVSYGRLREACQTDLDGTSIDTLEEVAVELGVDAEQVIVPAEHLLIAEARTLPAIVVISLPNGGNHFVVLWRLHGRFVQIMDPATGRRFQISHRFLNEIYIHRFPVPGDAWRAWAGSDELTAPLRRRMGLVGVKERRAAAIIREALEDPSWRSIAALDAATRMVESMARSGGLSKGRESSRLLRTLFEKSVARTNPHQLVPEAYWSVSAAPESGVDGDILITRGAVVVRSRGAIQRKPASEPAVVDDRPRRHLSPELMAALEDPPARPLRELVGLLEADGVLIPFAIVLGLFASAFGVVFEALLFRGLLGIGRELGLPTQRLEAFGALLIFAASLLVLELPLTAGLLRIGRRLETRLRLLFLEKLPRLGDRYFQSRLTSDMAERGHSLYLLRLLPGMAGQLIRLSFTLVLTTAGVCWLDPPSAPLAIFAAITGLVLPLLTQPLLAESDLRVRTHLAGLSRFYLDALLGLVPIRTHGAERAIRREHEGLLVQWTRSGLKLQRRVLAVDALQSMIALGLTCWIVFGYAARAGDAGNSLLLIYWALSLPALGQQLAFTALQYPAYRNVVLRLLEPLGAPDDGDIIRMGHSSSVEQTPHTAGVDIVFNEVSVLAAGHIILRDISVRIASGEHIAIVGKSGAGKSSLVGLLLDWGRPASGSITVDGLPLDAPMIESLRRRTVWVDPSVQIWNRTLMDNISYGMTGGSSLDMSSVIDESGLSPVLKKLPNGLQTMLGEGGALVSGGEGQRVRLARGMMRPQAGLVILDEGFRGIDREQRSRLLANARALWSDATLLYVTHDAAEAADFDRVIVVEDGCIAEDDKPAELLKRESRYRAMLDAEQDARAQMTSNRIWRRLSFRDGSIEERQGDR
;
A
#
# COMPACT_ATOMS: atom_id res chain seq x y z
N MET A 1 -24.44 -21.83 10.86
CA MET A 1 -24.55 -20.37 11.14
C MET A 1 -23.21 -19.86 11.64
N ILE A 2 -22.45 -19.12 10.84
CA ILE A 2 -21.24 -18.43 11.32
C ILE A 2 -21.71 -17.33 12.28
N ARG A 3 -21.28 -17.36 13.54
CA ARG A 3 -21.54 -16.27 14.50
C ARG A 3 -20.91 -15.00 13.93
N LYS A 4 -21.72 -14.04 13.45
CA LYS A 4 -21.23 -12.71 13.07
C LYS A 4 -20.41 -12.15 14.25
N ARG A 5 -19.11 -11.93 14.06
CA ARG A 5 -18.24 -11.38 15.10
C ARG A 5 -18.84 -10.04 15.55
N LEU A 6 -18.89 -9.84 16.88
CA LEU A 6 -19.42 -8.61 17.48
C LEU A 6 -18.61 -7.37 17.09
N ILE A 7 -17.32 -7.57 16.78
CA ILE A 7 -16.34 -6.54 16.46
C ILE A 7 -15.67 -6.91 15.14
N ALA A 8 -15.47 -5.92 14.27
CA ALA A 8 -14.71 -6.08 13.04
C ALA A 8 -13.31 -6.68 13.30
N PRO A 9 -12.82 -7.62 12.47
CA PRO A 9 -11.39 -7.95 12.46
C PRO A 9 -10.57 -6.69 12.17
N GLU A 10 -9.42 -6.55 12.83
CA GLU A 10 -8.56 -5.39 12.64
C GLU A 10 -7.47 -5.70 11.62
N VAL A 11 -7.52 -5.00 10.48
CA VAL A 11 -6.56 -5.13 9.38
C VAL A 11 -6.05 -3.75 9.00
N ILE A 12 -4.79 -3.48 9.31
CA ILE A 12 -4.15 -2.19 8.99
C ILE A 12 -3.41 -2.34 7.66
N GLN A 13 -3.60 -1.38 6.77
CA GLN A 13 -2.93 -1.34 5.48
C GLN A 13 -1.42 -1.16 5.64
N VAL A 14 -0.67 -1.87 4.80
CA VAL A 14 0.80 -1.81 4.78
C VAL A 14 1.26 -0.65 3.90
N SER A 15 0.63 -0.43 2.75
CA SER A 15 0.84 0.73 1.86
C SER A 15 -0.33 1.72 1.90
N ALA A 16 -0.15 2.93 1.36
CA ALA A 16 -1.27 3.86 1.14
C ALA A 16 -2.22 3.39 0.02
N MET A 17 -1.72 2.58 -0.92
CA MET A 17 -2.48 2.05 -2.06
C MET A 17 -3.33 0.82 -1.71
N ASP A 18 -3.25 0.36 -0.47
CA ASP A 18 -3.73 -0.94 0.01
C ASP A 18 -5.13 -0.92 0.64
N CYS A 19 -5.81 0.22 0.62
CA CYS A 19 -7.08 0.35 1.34
C CYS A 19 -8.14 -0.66 0.86
N GLY A 20 -8.15 -1.02 -0.43
CA GLY A 20 -9.01 -2.06 -1.01
C GLY A 20 -8.73 -3.46 -0.44
N PRO A 21 -7.55 -4.05 -0.68
CA PRO A 21 -7.18 -5.38 -0.17
C PRO A 21 -7.28 -5.49 1.36
N ALA A 22 -6.93 -4.44 2.11
CA ALA A 22 -7.07 -4.42 3.56
C ALA A 22 -8.55 -4.45 3.99
N SER A 23 -9.42 -3.70 3.31
CA SER A 23 -10.86 -3.73 3.53
C SER A 23 -11.44 -5.11 3.19
N LEU A 24 -11.02 -5.69 2.07
CA LEU A 24 -11.44 -7.02 1.67
C LEU A 24 -10.99 -8.09 2.66
N LYS A 25 -9.74 -8.04 3.14
CA LYS A 25 -9.28 -8.98 4.19
C LYS A 25 -10.11 -8.86 5.46
N CYS A 26 -10.43 -7.65 5.92
CA CYS A 26 -11.33 -7.46 7.07
C CYS A 26 -12.71 -8.08 6.81
N PHE A 27 -13.23 -7.88 5.60
CA PHE A 27 -14.51 -8.43 5.16
C PHE A 27 -14.50 -9.97 5.13
N LEU A 28 -13.45 -10.59 4.57
CA LEU A 28 -13.24 -12.04 4.49
C LEU A 28 -13.01 -12.68 5.87
N ASP A 29 -12.11 -12.14 6.70
CA ASP A 29 -11.88 -12.62 8.07
C ASP A 29 -13.16 -12.53 8.92
N GLY A 30 -14.01 -11.57 8.55
CA GLY A 30 -15.34 -11.35 9.10
C GLY A 30 -16.36 -12.42 8.72
N ALA A 31 -16.29 -12.90 7.48
CA ALA A 31 -17.04 -14.02 6.95
C ALA A 31 -16.47 -15.39 7.38
N GLY A 32 -15.30 -15.42 8.01
CA GLY A 32 -14.62 -16.64 8.47
C GLY A 32 -13.66 -17.26 7.46
N VAL A 33 -13.35 -16.54 6.38
CA VAL A 33 -12.34 -16.92 5.37
C VAL A 33 -11.04 -16.23 5.74
N SER A 34 -10.02 -16.99 6.17
CA SER A 34 -8.72 -16.42 6.52
C SER A 34 -7.80 -16.48 5.33
N VAL A 35 -7.22 -15.32 4.99
CA VAL A 35 -6.27 -15.19 3.87
C VAL A 35 -5.02 -14.41 4.27
N SER A 36 -3.90 -14.75 3.64
CA SER A 36 -2.66 -13.98 3.70
C SER A 36 -2.84 -12.62 3.05
N TYR A 37 -2.41 -11.56 3.74
CA TYR A 37 -2.60 -10.17 3.30
C TYR A 37 -1.78 -9.83 2.05
N GLY A 38 -0.50 -10.21 2.02
CA GLY A 38 0.38 -9.91 0.88
C GLY A 38 -0.12 -10.58 -0.41
N ARG A 39 -0.53 -11.85 -0.31
CA ARG A 39 -1.14 -12.60 -1.42
C ARG A 39 -2.46 -12.05 -1.87
N LEU A 40 -3.31 -11.61 -0.93
CA LEU A 40 -4.58 -11.00 -1.27
C LEU A 40 -4.39 -9.70 -2.07
N ARG A 41 -3.38 -8.88 -1.74
CA ARG A 41 -3.03 -7.69 -2.52
C ARG A 41 -2.63 -8.04 -3.95
N GLU A 42 -1.81 -9.07 -4.14
CA GLU A 42 -1.40 -9.56 -5.47
C GLU A 42 -2.63 -10.02 -6.28
N ALA A 43 -3.50 -10.82 -5.66
CA ALA A 43 -4.72 -11.33 -6.29
C ALA A 43 -5.73 -10.22 -6.61
N CYS A 44 -5.76 -9.13 -5.82
CA CYS A 44 -6.57 -7.94 -6.10
C CYS A 44 -5.98 -7.08 -7.23
N GLN A 45 -4.83 -7.43 -7.81
CA GLN A 45 -4.15 -6.67 -8.86
C GLN A 45 -3.98 -5.19 -8.52
N THR A 46 -3.71 -4.88 -7.25
CA THR A 46 -3.59 -3.49 -6.78
C THR A 46 -2.44 -2.78 -7.48
N ASP A 47 -2.72 -1.62 -8.08
CA ASP A 47 -1.75 -0.80 -8.80
C ASP A 47 -1.44 0.53 -8.07
N LEU A 48 -0.65 1.41 -8.66
CA LEU A 48 -0.33 2.77 -8.18
C LEU A 48 -1.55 3.68 -8.06
N ASP A 49 -2.65 3.36 -8.74
CA ASP A 49 -3.94 4.06 -8.65
C ASP A 49 -4.89 3.42 -7.61
N GLY A 50 -4.51 2.27 -7.04
CA GLY A 50 -5.27 1.56 -6.02
C GLY A 50 -5.88 0.26 -6.54
N THR A 51 -7.08 -0.08 -6.07
CA THR A 51 -7.77 -1.33 -6.43
C THR A 51 -9.19 -1.01 -6.88
N SER A 52 -9.63 -1.59 -8.00
CA SER A 52 -11.02 -1.44 -8.43
C SER A 52 -11.96 -2.13 -7.46
N ILE A 53 -13.11 -1.51 -7.20
CA ILE A 53 -14.16 -2.10 -6.38
C ILE A 53 -14.77 -3.35 -7.05
N ASP A 54 -14.72 -3.45 -8.39
CA ASP A 54 -15.17 -4.63 -9.14
C ASP A 54 -14.27 -5.83 -8.83
N THR A 55 -12.96 -5.62 -8.83
CA THR A 55 -11.98 -6.66 -8.45
C THR A 55 -12.19 -7.13 -7.01
N LEU A 56 -12.57 -6.24 -6.09
CA LEU A 56 -12.86 -6.64 -4.71
C LEU A 56 -14.08 -7.57 -4.61
N GLU A 57 -15.12 -7.33 -5.42
CA GLU A 57 -16.29 -8.21 -5.51
C GLU A 57 -15.91 -9.54 -6.14
N GLU A 58 -15.26 -9.54 -7.31
CA GLU A 58 -14.84 -10.74 -8.02
C GLU A 58 -13.99 -11.65 -7.13
N VAL A 59 -12.96 -11.10 -6.47
CA VAL A 59 -12.11 -11.85 -5.55
C VAL A 59 -12.90 -12.37 -4.34
N ALA A 60 -13.83 -11.60 -3.79
CA ALA A 60 -14.68 -12.06 -2.68
C ALA A 60 -15.55 -13.26 -3.08
N VAL A 61 -16.15 -13.21 -4.28
CA VAL A 61 -16.98 -14.28 -4.85
C VAL A 61 -16.14 -15.53 -5.13
N GLU A 62 -14.96 -15.36 -5.73
CA GLU A 62 -14.04 -16.48 -5.99
C GLU A 62 -13.60 -17.18 -4.71
N LEU A 63 -13.34 -16.43 -3.63
CA LEU A 63 -13.01 -16.97 -2.31
C LEU A 63 -14.21 -17.53 -1.54
N GLY A 64 -15.39 -17.60 -2.16
CA GLY A 64 -16.58 -18.28 -1.64
C GLY A 64 -17.45 -17.43 -0.71
N VAL A 65 -17.31 -16.11 -0.72
CA VAL A 65 -18.23 -15.19 -0.05
C VAL A 65 -19.33 -14.78 -1.04
N ASP A 66 -20.59 -14.85 -0.62
CA ASP A 66 -21.73 -14.30 -1.38
C ASP A 66 -21.71 -12.77 -1.23
N ALA A 67 -20.82 -12.15 -2.01
CA ALA A 67 -20.60 -10.71 -2.10
C ALA A 67 -21.30 -10.18 -3.36
N GLU A 68 -21.92 -9.01 -3.23
CA GLU A 68 -22.50 -8.30 -4.36
C GLU A 68 -22.16 -6.81 -4.27
N GLN A 69 -21.83 -6.23 -5.42
CA GLN A 69 -21.70 -4.79 -5.58
C GLN A 69 -23.06 -4.18 -5.92
N VAL A 70 -23.48 -3.19 -5.13
CA VAL A 70 -24.74 -2.47 -5.36
C VAL A 70 -24.56 -0.97 -5.12
N ILE A 71 -25.31 -0.15 -5.86
CA ILE A 71 -25.40 1.28 -5.59
C ILE A 71 -26.56 1.52 -4.63
N VAL A 72 -26.25 2.06 -3.46
CA VAL A 72 -27.23 2.36 -2.42
C VAL A 72 -27.20 3.86 -2.13
N PRO A 73 -28.36 4.52 -2.02
CA PRO A 73 -28.43 5.86 -1.45
C PRO A 73 -27.63 6.00 -0.16
N ALA A 74 -26.79 7.04 -0.04
CA ALA A 74 -25.92 7.21 1.12
C ALA A 74 -26.71 7.18 2.45
N GLU A 75 -27.91 7.76 2.47
CA GLU A 75 -28.75 7.79 3.67
C GLU A 75 -29.42 6.44 3.99
N HIS A 76 -29.51 5.51 3.03
CA HIS A 76 -30.03 4.16 3.26
C HIS A 76 -28.97 3.23 3.83
N LEU A 77 -27.70 3.57 3.70
CA LEU A 77 -26.57 2.73 4.06
C LEU A 77 -26.57 2.25 5.51
N LEU A 78 -27.09 3.05 6.44
CA LEU A 78 -27.12 2.74 7.88
C LEU A 78 -28.53 2.36 8.39
N ILE A 79 -29.48 2.12 7.48
CA ILE A 79 -30.83 1.67 7.81
C ILE A 79 -30.82 0.13 7.88
N ALA A 80 -31.29 -0.44 9.00
CA ALA A 80 -31.23 -1.88 9.23
C ALA A 80 -32.01 -2.68 8.16
N GLU A 81 -33.13 -2.12 7.70
CA GLU A 81 -33.99 -2.69 6.66
C GLU A 81 -33.31 -2.75 5.29
N ALA A 82 -32.27 -1.93 5.03
CA ALA A 82 -31.50 -1.95 3.78
C ALA A 82 -30.52 -3.15 3.70
N ARG A 83 -30.31 -3.87 4.81
CA ARG A 83 -29.45 -5.07 4.92
C ARG A 83 -28.06 -4.92 4.29
N THR A 84 -27.50 -3.72 4.37
CA THR A 84 -26.19 -3.38 3.79
C THR A 84 -25.02 -3.91 4.60
N LEU A 85 -25.12 -3.98 5.93
CA LEU A 85 -23.98 -4.27 6.80
C LEU A 85 -23.74 -5.77 7.06
N PRO A 86 -22.47 -6.26 7.04
CA PRO A 86 -21.25 -5.50 6.79
C PRO A 86 -21.05 -5.14 5.30
N ALA A 87 -20.44 -3.98 5.03
CA ALA A 87 -20.20 -3.48 3.68
C ALA A 87 -18.82 -2.84 3.52
N ILE A 88 -18.17 -3.03 2.38
CA ILE A 88 -17.05 -2.20 1.94
C ILE A 88 -17.63 -0.97 1.22
N VAL A 89 -17.17 0.23 1.58
CA VAL A 89 -17.67 1.49 1.03
C VAL A 89 -16.52 2.46 0.75
N VAL A 90 -16.73 3.41 -0.16
CA VAL A 90 -15.75 4.45 -0.51
C VAL A 90 -16.08 5.76 0.21
N ILE A 91 -15.06 6.37 0.81
CA ILE A 91 -15.15 7.71 1.42
C ILE A 91 -14.22 8.69 0.71
N SER A 92 -14.57 9.98 0.77
CA SER A 92 -13.70 11.09 0.36
C SER A 92 -12.82 11.54 1.52
N LEU A 93 -11.52 11.48 1.32
CA LEU A 93 -10.53 12.02 2.23
C LEU A 93 -10.47 13.56 2.11
N PRO A 94 -10.01 14.27 3.16
CA PRO A 94 -9.88 15.73 3.14
C PRO A 94 -8.94 16.29 2.05
N ASN A 95 -8.05 15.47 1.50
CA ASN A 95 -7.17 15.82 0.38
C ASN A 95 -7.83 15.61 -1.00
N GLY A 96 -9.11 15.24 -1.04
CA GLY A 96 -9.86 14.96 -2.28
C GLY A 96 -9.68 13.53 -2.81
N GLY A 97 -8.83 12.71 -2.20
CA GLY A 97 -8.63 11.31 -2.58
C GLY A 97 -9.77 10.40 -2.12
N ASN A 98 -9.94 9.27 -2.79
CA ASN A 98 -10.90 8.23 -2.40
C ASN A 98 -10.23 7.18 -1.51
N HIS A 99 -10.97 6.59 -0.56
CA HIS A 99 -10.45 5.59 0.37
C HIS A 99 -11.50 4.54 0.72
N PHE A 100 -11.12 3.26 0.74
CA PHE A 100 -12.01 2.17 1.13
C PHE A 100 -12.06 2.01 2.65
N VAL A 101 -13.27 1.82 3.20
CA VAL A 101 -13.49 1.46 4.60
C VAL A 101 -14.55 0.36 4.71
N VAL A 102 -14.50 -0.43 5.80
CA VAL A 102 -15.51 -1.45 6.07
C VAL A 102 -16.47 -0.97 7.14
N LEU A 103 -17.74 -0.85 6.79
CA LEU A 103 -18.83 -0.65 7.73
C LEU A 103 -19.23 -1.99 8.31
N TRP A 104 -19.09 -2.14 9.62
CA TRP A 104 -19.30 -3.43 10.27
C TRP A 104 -20.71 -3.55 10.86
N ARG A 105 -21.08 -2.62 11.73
CA ARG A 105 -22.34 -2.68 12.49
C ARG A 105 -22.74 -1.32 13.05
N LEU A 106 -24.05 -1.12 13.21
CA LEU A 106 -24.61 0.02 13.92
C LEU A 106 -24.85 -0.31 15.41
N HIS A 107 -24.34 0.55 16.29
CA HIS A 107 -24.50 0.54 17.74
C HIS A 107 -25.25 1.81 18.19
N GLY A 108 -26.58 1.79 18.06
CA GLY A 108 -27.40 2.97 18.35
C GLY A 108 -27.09 4.12 17.39
N ARG A 109 -26.48 5.19 17.90
CA ARG A 109 -26.07 6.38 17.11
C ARG A 109 -24.65 6.28 16.53
N PHE A 110 -23.91 5.23 16.87
CA PHE A 110 -22.53 5.03 16.46
C PHE A 110 -22.46 3.93 15.41
N VAL A 111 -21.71 4.16 14.33
CA VAL A 111 -21.33 3.12 13.37
C VAL A 111 -19.92 2.64 13.70
N GLN A 112 -19.75 1.32 13.76
CA GLN A 112 -18.45 0.69 13.84
C GLN A 112 -17.86 0.59 12.42
N ILE A 113 -16.71 1.22 12.24
CA ILE A 113 -15.99 1.29 10.98
C ILE A 113 -14.62 0.66 11.20
N MET A 114 -14.22 -0.24 10.33
CA MET A 114 -12.83 -0.64 10.21
C MET A 114 -12.22 0.15 9.05
N ASP A 115 -11.36 1.11 9.40
CA ASP A 115 -10.65 1.95 8.44
C ASP A 115 -9.23 1.37 8.29
N PRO A 116 -8.86 0.86 7.10
CA PRO A 116 -7.53 0.29 6.87
C PRO A 116 -6.37 1.18 7.29
N ALA A 117 -6.52 2.51 7.19
CA ALA A 117 -5.46 3.45 7.54
C ALA A 117 -5.31 3.64 9.06
N THR A 118 -6.43 3.59 9.80
CA THR A 118 -6.47 4.01 11.21
C THR A 118 -6.90 2.92 12.19
N GLY A 119 -7.29 1.75 11.72
CA GLY A 119 -7.83 0.68 12.54
C GLY A 119 -9.34 0.82 12.78
N ARG A 120 -9.82 0.23 13.88
CA ARG A 120 -11.24 0.29 14.25
C ARG A 120 -11.60 1.64 14.85
N ARG A 121 -12.65 2.26 14.34
CA ARG A 121 -13.19 3.53 14.84
C ARG A 121 -14.70 3.45 15.06
N PHE A 122 -15.19 4.18 16.06
CA PHE A 122 -16.62 4.35 16.34
C PHE A 122 -17.00 5.80 16.07
N GLN A 123 -17.86 6.03 15.09
CA GLN A 123 -18.20 7.37 14.64
C GLN A 123 -19.71 7.60 14.69
N ILE A 124 -20.12 8.85 14.94
CA ILE A 124 -21.54 9.19 14.92
C ILE A 124 -22.06 9.09 13.48
N SER A 125 -23.13 8.32 13.26
CA SER A 125 -23.65 7.94 11.94
C SER A 125 -23.81 9.11 10.98
N HIS A 126 -24.42 10.22 11.41
CA HIS A 126 -24.66 11.37 10.52
C HIS A 126 -23.38 12.08 10.07
N ARG A 127 -22.33 12.09 10.91
CA ARG A 127 -21.04 12.69 10.52
C ARG A 127 -20.36 11.81 9.48
N PHE A 128 -20.45 10.49 9.65
CA PHE A 128 -19.90 9.53 8.69
C PHE A 128 -20.57 9.63 7.32
N LEU A 129 -21.90 9.80 7.27
CA LEU A 129 -22.62 9.92 5.99
C LEU A 129 -22.11 11.10 5.11
N ASN A 130 -21.54 12.13 5.72
CA ASN A 130 -20.95 13.27 4.99
C ASN A 130 -19.55 12.96 4.41
N GLU A 131 -18.91 11.88 4.85
CA GLU A 131 -17.61 11.43 4.34
C GLU A 131 -17.76 10.49 3.14
N ILE A 132 -18.95 9.94 2.89
CA ILE A 132 -19.19 8.97 1.81
C ILE A 132 -18.97 9.64 0.44
N TYR A 133 -18.21 8.96 -0.41
CA TYR A 133 -18.07 9.36 -1.80
C TYR A 133 -19.32 8.95 -2.58
N ILE A 134 -19.87 9.90 -3.34
CA ILE A 134 -21.13 9.72 -4.07
C ILE A 134 -20.81 9.51 -5.55
N HIS A 135 -21.04 8.29 -6.03
CA HIS A 135 -20.83 7.91 -7.42
C HIS A 135 -22.02 8.31 -8.30
N ARG A 136 -21.77 8.43 -9.61
CA ARG A 136 -22.77 8.62 -10.65
C ARG A 136 -22.56 7.55 -11.73
N PHE A 137 -23.58 6.76 -12.03
CA PHE A 137 -23.49 5.68 -13.02
C PHE A 137 -24.71 5.65 -13.95
N PRO A 138 -24.52 5.42 -15.27
CA PRO A 138 -25.62 5.21 -16.20
C PRO A 138 -26.24 3.82 -16.00
N VAL A 139 -27.56 3.74 -15.93
CA VAL A 139 -28.34 2.51 -15.75
C VAL A 139 -29.59 2.57 -16.65
N PRO A 140 -30.00 1.46 -17.29
CA PRO A 140 -31.28 1.39 -17.99
C PRO A 140 -32.46 1.72 -17.06
N GLY A 141 -33.40 2.56 -17.52
CA GLY A 141 -34.49 3.04 -16.67
C GLY A 141 -35.44 1.95 -16.17
N ASP A 142 -35.63 0.90 -16.94
CA ASP A 142 -36.39 -0.31 -16.59
C ASP A 142 -35.71 -1.11 -15.48
N ALA A 143 -34.39 -1.31 -15.57
CA ALA A 143 -33.59 -1.99 -14.54
C ALA A 143 -33.64 -1.22 -13.21
N TRP A 144 -33.50 0.11 -13.26
CA TRP A 144 -33.63 0.95 -12.07
C TRP A 144 -35.04 0.88 -11.48
N ARG A 145 -36.08 0.91 -12.31
CA ARG A 145 -37.49 0.82 -11.88
C ARG A 145 -37.81 -0.53 -11.23
N ALA A 146 -37.26 -1.62 -11.75
CA ALA A 146 -37.39 -2.95 -11.17
C ALA A 146 -36.74 -3.01 -9.77
N TRP A 147 -35.52 -2.48 -9.64
CA TRP A 147 -34.84 -2.37 -8.35
C TRP A 147 -35.62 -1.49 -7.36
N ALA A 148 -36.13 -0.34 -7.81
CA ALA A 148 -36.90 0.59 -6.98
C ALA A 148 -38.22 0.00 -6.45
N GLY A 149 -38.78 -0.99 -7.16
CA GLY A 149 -39.96 -1.76 -6.73
C GLY A 149 -39.66 -2.88 -5.74
N SER A 150 -38.39 -3.23 -5.52
CA SER A 150 -38.00 -4.28 -4.59
C SER A 150 -38.06 -3.84 -3.13
N ASP A 151 -37.94 -4.80 -2.21
CA ASP A 151 -37.81 -4.52 -0.78
C ASP A 151 -36.53 -3.73 -0.45
N GLU A 152 -35.54 -3.70 -1.35
CA GLU A 152 -34.26 -2.99 -1.14
C GLU A 152 -34.42 -1.47 -1.09
N LEU A 153 -35.39 -0.90 -1.83
CA LEU A 153 -35.73 0.52 -1.75
C LEU A 153 -36.96 0.77 -0.86
N THR A 154 -38.00 -0.06 -1.01
CA THR A 154 -39.30 0.21 -0.38
C THR A 154 -39.28 0.04 1.15
N ALA A 155 -38.51 -0.91 1.70
CA ALA A 155 -38.42 -1.09 3.15
C ALA A 155 -37.65 0.05 3.84
N PRO A 156 -36.45 0.47 3.36
CA PRO A 156 -35.79 1.67 3.88
C PRO A 156 -36.63 2.94 3.73
N LEU A 157 -37.29 3.12 2.58
CA LEU A 157 -38.15 4.27 2.34
C LEU A 157 -39.31 4.34 3.36
N ARG A 158 -39.98 3.20 3.62
CA ARG A 158 -41.03 3.10 4.65
C ARG A 158 -40.50 3.46 6.04
N ARG A 159 -39.30 2.99 6.39
CA ARG A 159 -38.65 3.32 7.68
C ARG A 159 -38.40 4.82 7.80
N ARG A 160 -37.90 5.48 6.75
CA ARG A 160 -37.64 6.93 6.72
C ARG A 160 -38.92 7.75 6.85
N MET A 161 -39.97 7.36 6.14
CA MET A 161 -41.30 7.97 6.30
C MET A 161 -41.80 7.85 7.76
N GLY A 162 -41.51 6.74 8.43
CA GLY A 162 -41.75 6.56 9.86
C GLY A 162 -40.96 7.52 10.76
N LEU A 163 -39.69 7.80 10.45
CA LEU A 163 -38.84 8.72 11.22
C LEU A 163 -39.34 10.18 11.23
N VAL A 164 -40.06 10.58 10.18
CA VAL A 164 -40.73 11.89 10.07
C VAL A 164 -42.18 11.87 10.58
N GLY A 165 -42.67 10.73 11.08
CA GLY A 165 -43.97 10.59 11.72
C GLY A 165 -45.13 10.18 10.81
N VAL A 166 -44.85 9.64 9.61
CA VAL A 166 -45.89 9.02 8.77
C VAL A 166 -46.22 7.64 9.33
N LYS A 167 -47.51 7.36 9.56
CA LYS A 167 -47.98 6.04 10.02
C LYS A 167 -47.68 4.98 8.96
N GLU A 168 -47.25 3.79 9.39
CA GLU A 168 -46.83 2.70 8.51
C GLU A 168 -47.86 2.33 7.43
N ARG A 169 -49.14 2.18 7.79
CA ARG A 169 -50.23 1.92 6.82
C ARG A 169 -50.31 2.99 5.72
N ARG A 170 -50.08 4.26 6.07
CA ARG A 170 -50.13 5.38 5.13
C ARG A 170 -48.87 5.42 4.26
N ALA A 171 -47.70 5.14 4.83
CA ALA A 171 -46.46 5.00 4.07
C ALA A 171 -46.58 3.88 3.02
N ALA A 172 -47.12 2.71 3.41
CA ALA A 172 -47.35 1.60 2.49
C ALA A 172 -48.35 1.93 1.37
N ALA A 173 -49.39 2.74 1.65
CA ALA A 173 -50.33 3.21 0.64
C ALA A 173 -49.67 4.15 -0.38
N ILE A 174 -48.91 5.14 0.08
CA ILE A 174 -48.22 6.12 -0.80
C ILE A 174 -47.14 5.42 -1.65
N ILE A 175 -46.41 4.46 -1.09
CA ILE A 175 -45.42 3.68 -1.86
C ILE A 175 -46.13 2.86 -2.95
N ARG A 176 -47.28 2.25 -2.64
CA ARG A 176 -48.05 1.48 -3.63
C ARG A 176 -48.55 2.37 -4.77
N GLU A 177 -49.11 3.53 -4.44
CA GLU A 177 -49.52 4.56 -5.42
C GLU A 177 -48.35 4.97 -6.32
N ALA A 178 -47.16 5.22 -5.76
CA ALA A 178 -45.98 5.54 -6.55
C ALA A 178 -45.47 4.39 -7.43
N LEU A 179 -45.79 3.13 -7.10
CA LEU A 179 -45.42 1.94 -7.86
C LEU A 179 -46.48 1.54 -8.91
N GLU A 180 -47.66 2.16 -8.93
CA GLU A 180 -48.67 1.97 -9.98
C GLU A 180 -48.25 2.64 -11.29
N ASP A 181 -47.44 3.70 -11.20
CA ASP A 181 -46.80 4.32 -12.37
C ASP A 181 -45.73 3.37 -12.96
N PRO A 182 -45.84 2.97 -14.24
CA PRO A 182 -44.83 2.16 -14.91
C PRO A 182 -43.51 2.94 -15.10
N SER A 183 -43.54 4.27 -15.02
CA SER A 183 -42.35 5.11 -15.10
C SER A 183 -41.53 5.07 -13.80
N TRP A 184 -40.24 5.39 -13.92
CA TRP A 184 -39.34 5.57 -12.77
C TRP A 184 -39.60 6.87 -12.00
N ARG A 185 -40.33 7.84 -12.58
CA ARG A 185 -40.42 9.21 -12.07
C ARG A 185 -41.16 9.30 -10.75
N SER A 186 -42.28 8.59 -10.59
CA SER A 186 -43.10 8.65 -9.38
C SER A 186 -42.37 8.12 -8.15
N ILE A 187 -41.76 6.93 -8.25
CA ILE A 187 -41.02 6.36 -7.11
C ILE A 187 -39.74 7.17 -6.80
N ALA A 188 -39.05 7.72 -7.82
CA ALA A 188 -37.91 8.61 -7.64
C ALA A 188 -38.30 9.92 -6.94
N ALA A 189 -39.43 10.52 -7.33
CA ALA A 189 -39.96 11.73 -6.69
C ALA A 189 -40.36 11.50 -5.23
N LEU A 190 -40.99 10.35 -4.93
CA LEU A 190 -41.35 9.97 -3.56
C LEU A 190 -40.10 9.80 -2.68
N ASP A 191 -39.08 9.12 -3.18
CA ASP A 191 -37.80 8.94 -2.49
C ASP A 191 -37.16 10.32 -2.22
N ALA A 192 -36.96 11.14 -3.25
CA ALA A 192 -36.35 12.46 -3.13
C ALA A 192 -37.11 13.38 -2.16
N ALA A 193 -38.44 13.44 -2.25
CA ALA A 193 -39.29 14.20 -1.33
C ALA A 193 -39.15 13.70 0.12
N THR A 194 -39.09 12.37 0.32
CA THR A 194 -38.89 11.78 1.65
C THR A 194 -37.54 12.20 2.25
N ARG A 195 -36.46 12.19 1.46
CA ARG A 195 -35.12 12.60 1.93
C ARG A 195 -35.07 14.06 2.34
N MET A 196 -35.68 14.93 1.53
CA MET A 196 -35.74 16.36 1.81
C MET A 196 -36.51 16.64 3.10
N VAL A 197 -37.70 16.05 3.26
CA VAL A 197 -38.54 16.23 4.46
C VAL A 197 -37.85 15.68 5.70
N GLU A 198 -37.18 14.53 5.60
CA GLU A 198 -36.38 14.00 6.71
C GLU A 198 -35.22 14.92 7.08
N SER A 199 -34.50 15.47 6.10
CA SER A 199 -33.41 16.41 6.33
C SER A 199 -33.90 17.66 7.08
N MET A 200 -35.05 18.21 6.69
CA MET A 200 -35.69 19.36 7.35
C MET A 200 -36.19 19.03 8.77
N ALA A 201 -36.83 17.87 8.96
CA ALA A 201 -37.30 17.43 10.27
C ALA A 201 -36.13 17.17 11.24
N ARG A 202 -34.99 16.69 10.71
CA ARG A 202 -33.77 16.43 11.50
C ARG A 202 -33.04 17.72 11.90
N SER A 203 -33.05 18.75 11.06
CA SER A 203 -32.46 20.06 11.39
C SER A 203 -33.35 20.91 12.31
N GLY A 204 -34.54 20.41 12.67
CA GLY A 204 -35.50 21.14 13.51
C GLY A 204 -36.35 22.16 12.73
N GLY A 205 -36.23 22.22 11.40
CA GLY A 205 -37.00 23.12 10.54
C GLY A 205 -38.44 22.67 10.26
N LEU A 206 -38.85 21.48 10.73
CA LEU A 206 -40.18 20.92 10.50
C LEU A 206 -40.61 20.01 11.67
N SER A 207 -41.87 20.10 12.11
CA SER A 207 -42.37 19.22 13.17
C SER A 207 -42.68 17.81 12.66
N LYS A 208 -42.31 16.79 13.44
CA LYS A 208 -42.62 15.38 13.12
C LYS A 208 -44.12 15.12 13.25
N GLY A 209 -44.67 14.30 12.36
CA GLY A 209 -46.08 13.91 12.38
C GLY A 209 -46.89 14.50 11.23
N ARG A 210 -48.00 15.20 11.53
CA ARG A 210 -48.95 15.65 10.50
C ARG A 210 -48.35 16.65 9.52
N GLU A 211 -47.52 17.58 10.01
CA GLU A 211 -46.89 18.61 9.19
C GLU A 211 -45.91 17.99 8.18
N SER A 212 -44.97 17.17 8.65
CA SER A 212 -44.06 16.39 7.81
C SER A 212 -44.80 15.50 6.80
N SER A 213 -45.86 14.81 7.23
CA SER A 213 -46.66 13.96 6.34
C SER A 213 -47.39 14.75 5.25
N ARG A 214 -47.84 15.98 5.54
CA ARG A 214 -48.54 16.85 4.57
C ARG A 214 -47.56 17.44 3.57
N LEU A 215 -46.38 17.86 4.03
CA LEU A 215 -45.33 18.40 3.16
C LEU A 215 -44.81 17.32 2.22
N LEU A 216 -44.54 16.10 2.72
CA LEU A 216 -44.08 14.97 1.91
C LEU A 216 -45.06 14.68 0.77
N ARG A 217 -46.37 14.60 1.09
CA ARG A 217 -47.39 14.33 0.07
C ARG A 217 -47.50 15.46 -0.96
N THR A 218 -47.47 16.72 -0.51
CA THR A 218 -47.47 17.89 -1.40
C THR A 218 -46.26 17.91 -2.33
N LEU A 219 -45.07 17.60 -1.81
CA LEU A 219 -43.84 17.56 -2.61
C LEU A 219 -43.90 16.41 -3.63
N PHE A 220 -44.32 15.22 -3.21
CA PHE A 220 -44.50 14.08 -4.10
C PHE A 220 -45.47 14.40 -5.26
N GLU A 221 -46.70 14.82 -4.96
CA GLU A 221 -47.73 15.13 -5.98
C GLU A 221 -47.26 16.23 -6.95
N LYS A 222 -46.64 17.31 -6.43
CA LYS A 222 -46.18 18.42 -7.27
C LYS A 222 -44.91 18.09 -8.07
N SER A 223 -44.04 17.23 -7.56
CA SER A 223 -42.84 16.78 -8.29
C SER A 223 -43.20 15.83 -9.44
N VAL A 224 -44.24 15.00 -9.29
CA VAL A 224 -44.75 14.15 -10.38
C VAL A 224 -45.43 14.98 -11.47
N ALA A 225 -46.16 16.04 -11.11
CA ALA A 225 -46.95 16.85 -12.05
C ALA A 225 -46.13 17.88 -12.87
N ARG A 226 -44.85 18.11 -12.56
CA ARG A 226 -44.03 19.16 -13.21
C ARG A 226 -43.01 18.60 -14.19
N THR A 227 -42.76 19.36 -15.26
CA THR A 227 -41.72 19.06 -16.26
C THR A 227 -40.30 19.24 -15.72
N ASN A 228 -40.09 20.14 -14.75
CA ASN A 228 -38.80 20.33 -14.06
C ASN A 228 -38.95 20.13 -12.54
N PRO A 229 -38.77 18.91 -12.04
CA PRO A 229 -39.01 18.59 -10.64
C PRO A 229 -37.90 19.08 -9.68
N HIS A 230 -36.73 19.47 -10.20
CA HIS A 230 -35.60 19.94 -9.41
C HIS A 230 -35.79 21.32 -8.78
N GLN A 231 -36.78 22.10 -9.24
CA GLN A 231 -37.14 23.39 -8.63
C GLN A 231 -37.81 23.24 -7.25
N LEU A 232 -38.47 22.10 -6.99
CA LEU A 232 -39.16 21.84 -5.72
C LEU A 232 -38.29 21.03 -4.75
N VAL A 233 -37.62 20.00 -5.28
CA VAL A 233 -36.69 19.16 -4.53
C VAL A 233 -35.32 19.27 -5.18
N PRO A 234 -34.30 19.85 -4.52
CA PRO A 234 -32.96 20.02 -5.11
C PRO A 234 -32.38 18.70 -5.62
N GLU A 235 -31.63 18.74 -6.74
CA GLU A 235 -30.96 17.58 -7.36
C GLU A 235 -30.17 16.74 -6.33
N ALA A 236 -29.63 17.38 -5.30
CA ALA A 236 -28.91 16.73 -4.21
C ALA A 236 -29.67 15.59 -3.51
N TYR A 237 -31.01 15.61 -3.50
CA TYR A 237 -31.86 14.61 -2.87
C TYR A 237 -32.36 13.51 -3.81
N TRP A 238 -32.14 13.65 -5.12
CA TRP A 238 -32.54 12.66 -6.11
C TRP A 238 -31.51 11.53 -6.17
N SER A 239 -32.00 10.29 -6.10
CA SER A 239 -31.19 9.08 -6.30
C SER A 239 -30.99 8.73 -7.77
N VAL A 240 -31.78 9.33 -8.66
CA VAL A 240 -31.72 9.09 -10.09
C VAL A 240 -32.16 10.35 -10.87
N SER A 241 -31.55 10.58 -12.02
CA SER A 241 -31.92 11.64 -12.97
C SER A 241 -31.83 11.13 -14.41
N ALA A 242 -32.53 11.75 -15.36
CA ALA A 242 -32.35 11.43 -16.78
C ALA A 242 -30.92 11.79 -17.25
N ALA A 243 -30.34 10.98 -18.14
CA ALA A 243 -29.08 11.33 -18.79
C ALA A 243 -29.31 12.46 -19.83
N PRO A 244 -28.36 13.40 -19.99
CA PRO A 244 -28.39 14.31 -21.13
C PRO A 244 -28.24 13.50 -22.44
N GLU A 245 -29.04 13.85 -23.46
CA GLU A 245 -29.22 13.12 -24.73
C GLU A 245 -27.96 12.38 -25.19
N SER A 246 -27.93 11.07 -24.94
CA SER A 246 -26.93 10.14 -25.47
C SER A 246 -27.64 9.34 -26.55
N GLY A 247 -27.09 9.33 -27.78
CA GLY A 247 -27.69 8.72 -28.97
C GLY A 247 -27.76 7.19 -28.96
N VAL A 248 -28.22 6.60 -27.85
CA VAL A 248 -28.46 5.18 -27.64
C VAL A 248 -29.97 5.01 -27.47
N ASP A 249 -30.59 4.07 -28.22
CA ASP A 249 -32.00 3.75 -28.10
C ASP A 249 -32.32 3.23 -26.68
N GLY A 250 -32.96 4.07 -25.85
CA GLY A 250 -33.44 3.73 -24.50
C GLY A 250 -33.32 4.87 -23.48
N ASP A 251 -34.24 4.94 -22.51
CA ASP A 251 -34.18 5.88 -21.38
C ASP A 251 -33.01 5.50 -20.43
N ILE A 252 -31.81 6.00 -20.69
CA ILE A 252 -30.66 5.86 -19.78
C ILE A 252 -30.79 6.86 -18.64
N LEU A 253 -30.68 6.36 -17.40
CA LEU A 253 -30.74 7.16 -16.18
C LEU A 253 -29.37 7.22 -15.48
N ILE A 254 -29.05 8.36 -14.89
CA ILE A 254 -27.88 8.53 -14.03
C ILE A 254 -28.30 8.29 -12.58
N THR A 255 -27.88 7.15 -12.03
CA THR A 255 -28.09 6.81 -10.61
C THR A 255 -27.00 7.44 -9.75
N ARG A 256 -27.38 7.93 -8.56
CA ARG A 256 -26.50 8.60 -7.62
C ARG A 256 -26.56 7.95 -6.23
N GLY A 257 -25.42 7.47 -5.73
CA GLY A 257 -25.35 6.78 -4.44
C GLY A 257 -23.94 6.36 -4.04
N ALA A 258 -23.84 5.69 -2.89
CA ALA A 258 -22.64 5.01 -2.45
C ALA A 258 -22.57 3.64 -3.16
N VAL A 259 -21.44 3.33 -3.79
CA VAL A 259 -21.17 1.96 -4.24
C VAL A 259 -20.73 1.16 -3.02
N VAL A 260 -21.36 0.00 -2.81
CA VAL A 260 -21.06 -0.85 -1.66
C VAL A 260 -20.88 -2.29 -2.10
N VAL A 261 -19.89 -2.97 -1.54
CA VAL A 261 -19.76 -4.42 -1.62
C VAL A 261 -20.31 -4.99 -0.32
N ARG A 262 -21.48 -5.63 -0.36
CA ARG A 262 -22.15 -6.21 0.82
C ARG A 262 -22.18 -7.73 0.75
N SER A 263 -22.29 -8.38 1.90
CA SER A 263 -22.45 -9.84 1.98
C SER A 263 -23.90 -10.21 2.29
N ARG A 264 -24.54 -11.01 1.44
CA ARG A 264 -25.89 -11.59 1.68
C ARG A 264 -25.84 -12.79 2.65
N GLY A 265 -24.67 -13.40 2.82
CA GLY A 265 -24.42 -14.55 3.69
C GLY A 265 -23.18 -15.32 3.24
N ALA A 266 -22.96 -16.51 3.79
CA ALA A 266 -22.04 -17.47 3.20
C ALA A 266 -22.85 -18.41 2.28
N ILE A 267 -22.31 -18.76 1.12
CA ILE A 267 -22.87 -19.82 0.27
C ILE A 267 -22.97 -21.08 1.14
N GLN A 268 -24.18 -21.59 1.36
CA GLN A 268 -24.37 -22.84 2.09
C GLN A 268 -23.61 -23.95 1.34
N ARG A 269 -22.55 -24.50 1.94
CA ARG A 269 -22.09 -25.84 1.57
C ARG A 269 -23.26 -26.78 1.82
N LYS A 270 -23.88 -27.31 0.77
CA LYS A 270 -24.81 -28.44 0.86
C LYS A 270 -24.15 -29.52 1.73
N PRO A 271 -24.82 -30.02 2.79
CA PRO A 271 -24.30 -31.16 3.54
C PRO A 271 -24.13 -32.35 2.59
N ALA A 272 -23.04 -33.10 2.76
CA ALA A 272 -22.68 -34.26 1.93
C ALA A 272 -23.58 -35.47 2.19
N SER A 273 -24.90 -35.35 2.00
CA SER A 273 -25.86 -36.42 2.24
C SER A 273 -26.95 -36.58 1.17
N GLU A 274 -26.75 -36.04 -0.03
CA GLU A 274 -27.52 -36.41 -1.21
C GLU A 274 -26.56 -36.70 -2.36
N PRO A 275 -26.69 -37.85 -3.06
CA PRO A 275 -25.92 -38.10 -4.27
C PRO A 275 -26.28 -37.02 -5.28
N ALA A 276 -25.29 -36.19 -5.62
CA ALA A 276 -25.44 -35.11 -6.57
C ALA A 276 -25.89 -35.69 -7.92
N VAL A 277 -27.11 -35.35 -8.33
CA VAL A 277 -27.42 -35.21 -9.75
C VAL A 277 -26.42 -34.20 -10.28
N VAL A 278 -25.67 -34.62 -11.29
CA VAL A 278 -24.63 -33.88 -11.99
C VAL A 278 -25.24 -32.57 -12.52
N ASP A 279 -25.07 -31.48 -11.76
CA ASP A 279 -25.27 -30.11 -12.26
C ASP A 279 -23.87 -29.60 -12.65
N ASP A 280 -23.68 -29.53 -13.96
CA ASP A 280 -22.42 -29.32 -14.69
C ASP A 280 -22.01 -27.84 -14.67
N ARG A 281 -21.88 -27.24 -13.48
CA ARG A 281 -21.25 -25.93 -13.34
C ARG A 281 -19.80 -26.12 -12.89
N PRO A 282 -18.80 -25.77 -13.73
CA PRO A 282 -17.41 -26.05 -13.43
C PRO A 282 -16.99 -25.30 -12.16
N ARG A 283 -16.34 -26.02 -11.24
CA ARG A 283 -15.48 -25.37 -10.23
C ARG A 283 -14.49 -24.53 -11.02
N ARG A 284 -14.64 -23.19 -11.03
CA ARG A 284 -13.58 -22.30 -11.52
C ARG A 284 -12.32 -22.67 -10.75
N HIS A 285 -11.28 -23.11 -11.45
CA HIS A 285 -9.94 -23.24 -10.88
C HIS A 285 -9.58 -21.88 -10.30
N LEU A 286 -9.49 -21.78 -8.98
CA LEU A 286 -8.99 -20.58 -8.31
C LEU A 286 -7.64 -20.22 -8.93
N SER A 287 -7.39 -18.92 -9.14
CA SER A 287 -6.08 -18.49 -9.63
C SER A 287 -5.00 -18.96 -8.64
N PRO A 288 -3.77 -19.26 -9.12
CA PRO A 288 -2.67 -19.67 -8.24
C PRO A 288 -2.42 -18.68 -7.09
N GLU A 289 -2.63 -17.39 -7.35
CA GLU A 289 -2.51 -16.29 -6.38
C GLU A 289 -3.57 -16.38 -5.26
N LEU A 290 -4.81 -16.74 -5.60
CA LEU A 290 -5.89 -16.93 -4.62
C LEU A 290 -5.75 -18.22 -3.82
N MET A 291 -5.27 -19.30 -4.46
CA MET A 291 -4.91 -20.53 -3.75
C MET A 291 -3.80 -20.26 -2.73
N ALA A 292 -2.72 -19.59 -3.14
CA ALA A 292 -1.65 -19.19 -2.23
C ALA A 292 -2.16 -18.27 -1.10
N ALA A 293 -3.11 -17.37 -1.38
CA ALA A 293 -3.71 -16.52 -0.36
C ALA A 293 -4.46 -17.31 0.71
N LEU A 294 -5.09 -18.44 0.37
CA LEU A 294 -5.79 -19.33 1.31
C LEU A 294 -4.85 -20.26 2.08
N GLU A 295 -3.78 -20.72 1.45
CA GLU A 295 -2.85 -21.71 2.02
C GLU A 295 -1.79 -21.06 2.92
N ASP A 296 -1.30 -19.87 2.58
CA ASP A 296 -0.22 -19.20 3.31
C ASP A 296 -0.69 -18.76 4.72
N PRO A 297 0.00 -19.16 5.79
CA PRO A 297 -0.36 -18.74 7.14
C PRO A 297 -0.15 -17.23 7.32
N PRO A 298 -0.99 -16.55 8.12
CA PRO A 298 -0.82 -15.13 8.39
C PRO A 298 0.52 -14.86 9.09
N ALA A 299 1.21 -13.80 8.66
CA ALA A 299 2.50 -13.40 9.22
C ALA A 299 2.41 -13.20 10.75
N ARG A 300 3.40 -13.75 11.48
CA ARG A 300 3.51 -13.65 12.95
C ARG A 300 4.78 -12.86 13.33
N PRO A 301 4.71 -11.51 13.41
CA PRO A 301 5.87 -10.63 13.57
C PRO A 301 6.81 -11.01 14.71
N LEU A 302 6.25 -11.30 15.90
CA LEU A 302 7.05 -11.66 17.06
C LEU A 302 7.76 -13.00 16.87
N ARG A 303 7.11 -13.97 16.24
CA ARG A 303 7.69 -15.30 16.04
C ARG A 303 8.88 -15.22 15.06
N GLU A 304 8.73 -14.46 13.98
CA GLU A 304 9.82 -14.22 13.02
C GLU A 304 11.00 -13.50 13.68
N LEU A 305 10.73 -12.43 14.44
CA LEU A 305 11.77 -11.71 15.16
C LEU A 305 12.48 -12.59 16.20
N VAL A 306 11.74 -13.41 16.95
CA VAL A 306 12.31 -14.34 17.92
C VAL A 306 13.17 -15.39 17.22
N GLY A 307 12.72 -15.95 16.08
CA GLY A 307 13.53 -16.88 15.30
C GLY A 307 14.84 -16.27 14.79
N LEU A 308 14.81 -15.01 14.36
CA LEU A 308 16.01 -14.26 13.97
C LEU A 308 16.98 -14.03 15.14
N LEU A 309 16.45 -13.83 16.35
CA LEU A 309 17.25 -13.66 17.57
C LEU A 309 17.79 -14.99 18.11
N GLU A 310 17.02 -16.07 18.04
CA GLU A 310 17.42 -17.42 18.45
C GLU A 310 18.60 -17.93 17.63
N ALA A 311 18.67 -17.57 16.35
CA ALA A 311 19.79 -17.89 15.47
C ALA A 311 21.13 -17.29 15.93
N ASP A 312 21.12 -16.24 16.77
CA ASP A 312 22.33 -15.62 17.34
C ASP A 312 22.71 -16.20 18.73
N GLY A 313 21.92 -17.14 19.24
CA GLY A 313 22.10 -17.82 20.53
C GLY A 313 21.24 -17.25 21.67
N VAL A 314 20.76 -18.15 22.55
CA VAL A 314 19.78 -17.82 23.61
C VAL A 314 20.43 -17.35 24.93
N LEU A 315 21.72 -17.63 25.13
CA LEU A 315 22.43 -17.35 26.39
C LEU A 315 22.49 -15.85 26.73
N ILE A 316 22.76 -14.98 25.74
CA ILE A 316 22.88 -13.53 25.97
C ILE A 316 21.52 -12.91 26.35
N PRO A 317 20.42 -13.14 25.59
CA PRO A 317 19.09 -12.69 26.00
C PRO A 317 18.70 -13.17 27.40
N PHE A 318 18.96 -14.44 27.72
CA PHE A 318 18.66 -15.00 29.04
C PHE A 318 19.43 -14.30 30.16
N ALA A 319 20.74 -14.09 30.00
CA ALA A 319 21.57 -13.37 30.96
C ALA A 319 21.10 -11.92 31.16
N ILE A 320 20.64 -11.26 30.09
CA ILE A 320 20.05 -9.91 30.17
C ILE A 320 18.74 -9.94 30.96
N VAL A 321 17.84 -10.89 30.71
CA VAL A 321 16.58 -11.01 31.48
C VAL A 321 16.86 -11.21 32.97
N LEU A 322 17.82 -12.08 33.31
CA LEU A 322 18.24 -12.30 34.70
C LEU A 322 18.82 -11.03 35.32
N GLY A 323 19.67 -10.30 34.59
CA GLY A 323 20.24 -9.05 35.08
C GLY A 323 19.21 -7.91 35.18
N LEU A 324 18.19 -7.86 34.31
CA LEU A 324 17.06 -6.94 34.43
C LEU A 324 16.23 -7.24 35.67
N PHE A 325 16.02 -8.53 36.00
CA PHE A 325 15.42 -8.92 37.26
C PHE A 325 16.27 -8.49 38.46
N ALA A 326 17.59 -8.74 38.42
CA ALA A 326 18.51 -8.35 39.49
C ALA A 326 18.55 -6.83 39.69
N SER A 327 18.52 -6.03 38.61
CA SER A 327 18.38 -4.57 38.66
C SER A 327 17.05 -4.15 39.29
N ALA A 328 15.93 -4.70 38.82
CA ALA A 328 14.60 -4.40 39.36
C ALA A 328 14.48 -4.74 40.86
N PHE A 329 15.02 -5.89 41.27
CA PHE A 329 15.12 -6.28 42.68
C PHE A 329 16.03 -5.34 43.45
N GLY A 330 17.19 -4.99 42.89
CA GLY A 330 18.15 -4.06 43.47
C GLY A 330 17.52 -2.71 43.83
N VAL A 331 16.74 -2.12 42.94
CA VAL A 331 16.04 -0.84 43.19
C VAL A 331 15.02 -0.95 44.33
N VAL A 332 14.23 -2.03 44.37
CA VAL A 332 13.27 -2.26 45.46
C VAL A 332 14.00 -2.52 46.78
N PHE A 333 15.12 -3.25 46.74
CA PHE A 333 15.95 -3.56 47.89
C PHE A 333 16.71 -2.32 48.41
N GLU A 334 17.14 -1.42 47.53
CA GLU A 334 17.78 -0.15 47.89
C GLU A 334 16.87 0.69 48.79
N ALA A 335 15.58 0.77 48.47
CA ALA A 335 14.59 1.46 49.30
C ALA A 335 14.45 0.83 50.70
N LEU A 336 14.52 -0.50 50.79
CA LEU A 336 14.55 -1.24 52.06
C LEU A 336 15.82 -0.95 52.87
N LEU A 337 16.99 -0.93 52.22
CA LEU A 337 18.27 -0.59 52.85
C LEU A 337 18.28 0.84 53.37
N PHE A 338 17.74 1.79 52.60
CA PHE A 338 17.63 3.19 53.01
C PHE A 338 16.74 3.35 54.25
N ARG A 339 15.60 2.65 54.31
CA ARG A 339 14.79 2.56 55.55
C ARG A 339 15.59 1.95 56.70
N GLY A 340 16.31 0.86 56.45
CA GLY A 340 17.17 0.20 57.44
C GLY A 340 18.19 1.15 58.04
N LEU A 341 18.81 2.00 57.21
CA LEU A 341 19.75 3.05 57.64
C LEU A 341 19.09 4.08 58.56
N LEU A 342 17.86 4.52 58.26
CA LEU A 342 17.10 5.45 59.11
C LEU A 342 16.73 4.85 60.48
N GLY A 343 16.45 3.56 60.53
CA GLY A 343 16.16 2.83 61.77
C GLY A 343 17.43 2.59 62.61
N ILE A 344 18.44 1.96 62.00
CA ILE A 344 19.71 1.59 62.64
C ILE A 344 20.54 2.84 63.00
N GLY A 345 20.38 3.95 62.29
CA GLY A 345 21.00 5.23 62.65
C GLY A 345 20.65 5.73 64.06
N ARG A 346 19.54 5.24 64.65
CA ARG A 346 19.18 5.51 66.05
C ARG A 346 19.92 4.60 67.04
N GLU A 347 20.38 3.42 66.62
CA GLU A 347 21.09 2.43 67.43
C GLU A 347 22.63 2.53 67.28
N LEU A 348 23.12 3.01 66.13
CA LEU A 348 24.53 3.29 65.90
C LEU A 348 24.93 4.60 66.57
N GLY A 349 25.53 4.51 67.76
CA GLY A 349 25.98 5.66 68.54
C GLY A 349 27.26 6.33 68.02
N LEU A 350 28.11 5.60 67.27
CA LEU A 350 29.41 6.10 66.81
C LEU A 350 29.32 6.70 65.38
N PRO A 351 29.89 7.91 65.14
CA PRO A 351 29.92 8.52 63.81
C PRO A 351 30.58 7.65 62.73
N THR A 352 31.58 6.85 63.09
CA THR A 352 32.29 5.94 62.18
C THR A 352 31.39 4.84 61.63
N GLN A 353 30.58 4.22 62.49
CA GLN A 353 29.63 3.16 62.08
C GLN A 353 28.54 3.70 61.15
N ARG A 354 28.09 4.93 61.37
CA ARG A 354 27.12 5.60 60.47
C ARG A 354 27.74 5.90 59.10
N LEU A 355 28.99 6.35 59.09
CA LEU A 355 29.74 6.60 57.86
C LEU A 355 29.97 5.31 57.07
N GLU A 356 30.28 4.20 57.75
CA GLU A 356 30.44 2.87 57.13
C GLU A 356 29.13 2.36 56.52
N ALA A 357 28.01 2.46 57.25
CA ALA A 357 26.70 2.05 56.75
C ALA A 357 26.25 2.88 55.52
N PHE A 358 26.51 4.19 55.54
CA PHE A 358 26.27 5.06 54.39
C PHE A 358 27.20 4.72 53.21
N GLY A 359 28.47 4.42 53.48
CA GLY A 359 29.43 3.94 52.50
C GLY A 359 28.98 2.64 51.83
N ALA A 360 28.47 1.67 52.60
CA ALA A 360 27.94 0.41 52.08
C ALA A 360 26.73 0.63 51.15
N LEU A 361 25.82 1.55 51.50
CA LEU A 361 24.69 1.92 50.65
C LEU A 361 25.15 2.57 49.34
N LEU A 362 26.12 3.49 49.41
CA LEU A 362 26.71 4.11 48.21
C LEU A 362 27.38 3.07 47.31
N ILE A 363 28.11 2.12 47.88
CA ILE A 363 28.73 1.02 47.13
C ILE A 363 27.65 0.14 46.48
N PHE A 364 26.57 -0.16 47.20
CA PHE A 364 25.44 -0.91 46.64
C PHE A 364 24.80 -0.17 45.46
N ALA A 365 24.45 1.11 45.63
CA ALA A 365 23.90 1.94 44.56
C ALA A 365 24.86 2.06 43.35
N ALA A 366 26.16 2.22 43.60
CA ALA A 366 27.18 2.21 42.55
C ALA A 366 27.25 0.86 41.84
N SER A 367 27.10 -0.26 42.55
CA SER A 367 27.08 -1.60 41.94
C SER A 367 25.86 -1.81 41.03
N LEU A 368 24.70 -1.27 41.41
CA LEU A 368 23.50 -1.28 40.55
C LEU A 368 23.72 -0.43 39.29
N LEU A 369 24.36 0.74 39.42
CA LEU A 369 24.71 1.56 38.26
C LEU A 369 25.70 0.85 37.33
N VAL A 370 26.70 0.14 37.88
CA VAL A 370 27.65 -0.67 37.11
C VAL A 370 26.94 -1.83 36.42
N LEU A 371 25.91 -2.43 37.03
CA LEU A 371 25.09 -3.49 36.42
C LEU A 371 24.25 -2.97 35.23
N GLU A 372 23.77 -1.73 35.27
CA GLU A 372 22.98 -1.14 34.18
C GLU A 372 23.77 -0.95 32.87
N LEU A 373 25.09 -0.73 32.95
CA LEU A 373 25.95 -0.55 31.78
C LEU A 373 25.97 -1.77 30.84
N PRO A 374 26.32 -3.00 31.29
CA PRO A 374 26.32 -4.18 30.44
C PRO A 374 24.91 -4.57 29.97
N LEU A 375 23.87 -4.32 30.76
CA LEU A 375 22.47 -4.56 30.34
C LEU A 375 22.08 -3.67 29.17
N THR A 376 22.31 -2.36 29.31
CA THR A 376 22.00 -1.38 28.25
C THR A 376 22.86 -1.64 27.01
N ALA A 377 24.15 -1.89 27.18
CA ALA A 377 25.05 -2.21 26.07
C ALA A 377 24.64 -3.52 25.36
N GLY A 378 24.22 -4.54 26.12
CA GLY A 378 23.72 -5.81 25.58
C GLY A 378 22.47 -5.63 24.73
N LEU A 379 21.47 -4.91 25.24
CA LEU A 379 20.24 -4.60 24.52
C LEU A 379 20.51 -3.79 23.23
N LEU A 380 21.42 -2.81 23.28
CA LEU A 380 21.83 -2.04 22.10
C LEU A 380 22.55 -2.90 21.06
N ARG A 381 23.41 -3.84 21.48
CA ARG A 381 24.09 -4.78 20.57
C ARG A 381 23.09 -5.69 19.87
N ILE A 382 22.12 -6.24 20.60
CA ILE A 382 21.04 -7.06 20.03
C ILE A 382 20.25 -6.23 19.01
N GLY A 383 19.88 -4.99 19.37
CA GLY A 383 19.19 -4.07 18.47
C GLY A 383 19.93 -3.80 17.17
N ARG A 384 21.25 -3.53 17.24
CA ARG A 384 22.07 -3.31 16.04
C ARG A 384 22.21 -4.55 15.17
N ARG A 385 22.41 -5.73 15.76
CA ARG A 385 22.48 -7.00 15.00
C ARG A 385 21.17 -7.28 14.27
N LEU A 386 20.04 -7.10 14.96
CA LEU A 386 18.72 -7.23 14.35
C LEU A 386 18.55 -6.27 13.16
N GLU A 387 18.89 -5.00 13.32
CA GLU A 387 18.84 -4.01 12.23
C GLU A 387 19.71 -4.43 11.04
N THR A 388 20.98 -4.79 11.27
CA THR A 388 21.90 -5.20 10.20
C THR A 388 21.39 -6.43 9.46
N ARG A 389 20.91 -7.45 10.17
CA ARG A 389 20.38 -8.68 9.57
C ARG A 389 19.15 -8.40 8.72
N LEU A 390 18.21 -7.60 9.21
CA LEU A 390 17.03 -7.21 8.46
C LEU A 390 17.37 -6.37 7.23
N ARG A 391 18.38 -5.48 7.31
CA ARG A 391 18.88 -4.73 6.15
C ARG A 391 19.49 -5.64 5.08
N LEU A 392 20.26 -6.64 5.48
CA LEU A 392 20.85 -7.63 4.56
C LEU A 392 19.78 -8.48 3.90
N LEU A 393 18.84 -9.03 4.68
CA LEU A 393 17.71 -9.80 4.14
C LEU A 393 16.88 -8.98 3.14
N PHE A 394 16.60 -7.72 3.46
CA PHE A 394 15.87 -6.85 2.56
C PHE A 394 16.65 -6.58 1.26
N LEU A 395 17.96 -6.30 1.38
CA LEU A 395 18.83 -6.06 0.21
C LEU A 395 18.97 -7.31 -0.68
N GLU A 396 19.10 -8.49 -0.09
CA GLU A 396 19.17 -9.77 -0.81
C GLU A 396 17.85 -10.12 -1.50
N LYS A 397 16.72 -9.70 -0.91
CA LYS A 397 15.38 -9.94 -1.45
C LYS A 397 15.07 -9.03 -2.65
N LEU A 398 15.49 -7.76 -2.62
CA LEU A 398 15.11 -6.77 -3.65
C LEU A 398 15.29 -7.25 -5.11
N PRO A 399 16.41 -7.86 -5.51
CA PRO A 399 16.59 -8.33 -6.90
C PRO A 399 15.81 -9.60 -7.26
N ARG A 400 15.20 -10.28 -6.26
CA ARG A 400 14.42 -11.52 -6.43
C ARG A 400 12.92 -11.30 -6.46
N LEU A 401 12.48 -10.07 -6.17
CA LEU A 401 11.09 -9.67 -6.30
C LEU A 401 10.80 -9.40 -7.78
N GLY A 402 9.78 -10.06 -8.34
CA GLY A 402 9.38 -9.86 -9.73
C GLY A 402 8.90 -8.43 -10.02
N ASP A 403 8.95 -8.02 -11.28
CA ASP A 403 8.72 -6.61 -11.67
C ASP A 403 7.29 -6.13 -11.39
N ARG A 404 6.28 -7.02 -11.43
CA ARG A 404 4.89 -6.71 -11.01
C ARG A 404 4.82 -6.22 -9.56
N TYR A 405 5.71 -6.70 -8.69
CA TYR A 405 5.78 -6.24 -7.30
C TYR A 405 6.17 -4.75 -7.22
N PHE A 406 7.09 -4.31 -8.07
CA PHE A 406 7.56 -2.92 -8.15
C PHE A 406 6.67 -2.01 -8.99
N GLN A 407 5.99 -2.52 -10.02
CA GLN A 407 5.03 -1.72 -10.79
C GLN A 407 3.86 -1.25 -9.90
N SER A 408 3.39 -2.11 -9.01
CA SER A 408 2.29 -1.81 -8.09
C SER A 408 2.67 -0.96 -6.87
N ARG A 409 3.97 -0.69 -6.64
CA ARG A 409 4.47 0.00 -5.43
C ARG A 409 5.44 1.11 -5.80
N LEU A 410 5.23 2.29 -5.22
CA LEU A 410 6.16 3.39 -5.41
C LEU A 410 7.55 3.01 -4.88
N THR A 411 8.59 3.31 -5.66
CA THR A 411 9.99 3.14 -5.25
C THR A 411 10.30 3.95 -3.99
N SER A 412 9.65 5.10 -3.81
CA SER A 412 9.72 5.91 -2.61
C SER A 412 9.19 5.21 -1.36
N ASP A 413 8.16 4.36 -1.49
CA ASP A 413 7.64 3.54 -0.39
C ASP A 413 8.65 2.45 -0.01
N MET A 414 9.28 1.78 -0.99
CA MET A 414 10.32 0.78 -0.72
C MET A 414 11.55 1.40 -0.04
N ALA A 415 11.94 2.60 -0.48
CA ALA A 415 13.02 3.36 0.14
C ALA A 415 12.67 3.75 1.60
N GLU A 416 11.44 4.21 1.85
CA GLU A 416 10.96 4.52 3.21
C GLU A 416 11.01 3.29 4.12
N ARG A 417 10.55 2.13 3.63
CA ARG A 417 10.61 0.87 4.39
C ARG A 417 12.04 0.49 4.75
N GLY A 418 12.95 0.56 3.77
CA GLY A 418 14.38 0.30 3.99
C GLY A 418 15.03 1.31 4.94
N HIS A 419 14.58 2.56 4.95
CA HIS A 419 15.02 3.57 5.90
C HIS A 419 14.50 3.23 7.31
N SER A 420 13.18 3.06 7.46
CA SER A 420 12.44 2.84 8.71
C SER A 420 12.85 1.58 9.50
N LEU A 421 13.65 0.69 8.90
CA LEU A 421 14.37 -0.38 9.60
C LEU A 421 15.15 0.10 10.84
N TYR A 422 15.63 1.34 10.85
CA TYR A 422 16.33 1.90 12.02
C TYR A 422 15.45 1.90 13.29
N LEU A 423 14.13 1.96 13.16
CA LEU A 423 13.21 1.93 14.30
C LEU A 423 13.25 0.57 15.01
N LEU A 424 13.47 -0.52 14.28
CA LEU A 424 13.47 -1.87 14.83
C LEU A 424 14.65 -2.13 15.76
N ARG A 425 15.74 -1.36 15.65
CA ARG A 425 16.87 -1.44 16.59
C ARG A 425 16.49 -1.07 18.03
N LEU A 426 15.41 -0.32 18.21
CA LEU A 426 14.92 0.11 19.53
C LEU A 426 14.07 -0.97 20.22
N LEU A 427 13.59 -1.97 19.48
CA LEU A 427 12.66 -2.99 19.96
C LEU A 427 13.22 -3.81 21.13
N PRO A 428 14.49 -4.29 21.11
CA PRO A 428 15.06 -4.98 22.27
C PRO A 428 15.14 -4.10 23.52
N GLY A 429 15.48 -2.81 23.36
CA GLY A 429 15.49 -1.86 24.46
C GLY A 429 14.11 -1.67 25.09
N MET A 430 13.07 -1.51 24.25
CA MET A 430 11.68 -1.45 24.69
C MET A 430 11.26 -2.73 25.41
N ALA A 431 11.60 -3.91 24.87
CA ALA A 431 11.30 -5.20 25.50
C ALA A 431 11.99 -5.34 26.87
N GLY A 432 13.27 -4.95 26.97
CA GLY A 432 14.00 -4.93 28.24
C GLY A 432 13.36 -3.99 29.27
N GLN A 433 12.90 -2.81 28.84
CA GLN A 433 12.18 -1.87 29.69
C GLN A 433 10.84 -2.43 30.17
N LEU A 434 10.07 -3.09 29.31
CA LEU A 434 8.82 -3.78 29.69
C LEU A 434 9.06 -4.84 30.77
N ILE A 435 10.07 -5.68 30.57
CA ILE A 435 10.44 -6.74 31.51
C ILE A 435 10.84 -6.14 32.86
N ARG A 436 11.74 -5.15 32.86
CA ARG A 436 12.18 -4.47 34.08
C ARG A 436 11.02 -3.81 34.83
N LEU A 437 10.19 -3.02 34.15
CA LEU A 437 9.05 -2.35 34.76
C LEU A 437 8.03 -3.35 35.33
N SER A 438 7.81 -4.48 34.66
CA SER A 438 6.94 -5.54 35.15
C SER A 438 7.48 -6.14 36.45
N PHE A 439 8.77 -6.47 36.50
CA PHE A 439 9.41 -6.95 37.73
C PHE A 439 9.36 -5.90 38.85
N THR A 440 9.72 -4.65 38.58
CA THR A 440 9.69 -3.59 39.58
C THR A 440 8.27 -3.35 40.11
N LEU A 441 7.24 -3.36 39.26
CA LEU A 441 5.86 -3.21 39.69
C LEU A 441 5.43 -4.35 40.61
N VAL A 442 5.66 -5.61 40.21
CA VAL A 442 5.32 -6.79 41.02
C VAL A 442 6.05 -6.79 42.35
N LEU A 443 7.36 -6.53 42.35
CA LEU A 443 8.17 -6.50 43.57
C LEU A 443 7.77 -5.34 44.50
N THR A 444 7.45 -4.17 43.95
CA THR A 444 7.00 -3.02 44.75
C THR A 444 5.61 -3.29 45.36
N THR A 445 4.67 -3.86 44.59
CA THR A 445 3.35 -4.25 45.13
C THR A 445 3.50 -5.31 46.21
N ALA A 446 4.33 -6.33 46.00
CA ALA A 446 4.63 -7.35 47.00
C ALA A 446 5.26 -6.75 48.26
N GLY A 447 6.19 -5.79 48.11
CA GLY A 447 6.80 -5.05 49.20
C GLY A 447 5.77 -4.28 50.04
N VAL A 448 4.82 -3.59 49.40
CA VAL A 448 3.72 -2.90 50.10
C VAL A 448 2.81 -3.89 50.83
N CYS A 449 2.46 -5.03 50.20
CA CYS A 449 1.63 -6.07 50.82
C CYS A 449 2.32 -6.72 52.03
N TRP A 450 3.65 -6.89 51.95
CA TRP A 450 4.46 -7.40 53.04
C TRP A 450 4.57 -6.40 54.20
N LEU A 451 4.71 -5.10 53.89
CA LEU A 451 4.87 -4.05 54.89
C LEU A 451 3.57 -3.73 55.65
N ASP A 452 2.43 -3.71 54.96
CA ASP A 452 1.11 -3.42 55.55
C ASP A 452 0.03 -4.31 54.92
N PRO A 453 -0.16 -5.55 55.41
CA PRO A 453 -1.15 -6.50 54.87
C PRO A 453 -2.59 -5.93 54.78
N PRO A 454 -3.08 -5.11 55.73
CA PRO A 454 -4.38 -4.44 55.61
C PRO A 454 -4.53 -3.52 54.38
N SER A 455 -3.44 -2.92 53.88
CA SER A 455 -3.46 -2.06 52.68
C SER A 455 -3.21 -2.83 51.38
N ALA A 456 -2.92 -4.14 51.44
CA ALA A 456 -2.73 -5.00 50.27
C ALA A 456 -3.84 -4.88 49.20
N PRO A 457 -5.15 -4.90 49.52
CA PRO A 457 -6.18 -4.76 48.48
C PRO A 457 -6.13 -3.39 47.78
N LEU A 458 -5.81 -2.32 48.50
CA LEU A 458 -5.66 -0.98 47.94
C LEU A 458 -4.40 -0.86 47.08
N ALA A 459 -3.30 -1.48 47.49
CA ALA A 459 -2.04 -1.50 46.73
C ALA A 459 -2.18 -2.29 45.42
N ILE A 460 -2.83 -3.46 45.47
CA ILE A 460 -3.15 -4.25 44.27
C ILE A 460 -4.10 -3.45 43.37
N PHE A 461 -5.12 -2.80 43.94
CA PHE A 461 -6.04 -1.96 43.16
C PHE A 461 -5.32 -0.77 42.52
N ALA A 462 -4.36 -0.13 43.19
CA ALA A 462 -3.52 0.95 42.64
C ALA A 462 -2.62 0.47 41.50
N ALA A 463 -1.99 -0.71 41.64
CA ALA A 463 -1.19 -1.32 40.57
C ALA A 463 -2.06 -1.69 39.35
N ILE A 464 -3.24 -2.28 39.59
CA ILE A 464 -4.19 -2.64 38.52
C ILE A 464 -4.72 -1.38 37.84
N THR A 465 -5.16 -0.36 38.57
CA THR A 465 -5.66 0.89 37.97
C THR A 465 -4.56 1.63 37.21
N GLY A 466 -3.34 1.67 37.74
CA GLY A 466 -2.17 2.24 37.05
C GLY A 466 -1.84 1.56 35.72
N LEU A 467 -2.13 0.27 35.58
CA LEU A 467 -1.94 -0.50 34.34
C LEU A 467 -3.17 -0.45 33.42
N VAL A 468 -4.36 -0.73 33.95
CA VAL A 468 -5.59 -0.95 33.18
C VAL A 468 -6.17 0.34 32.63
N LEU A 469 -6.14 1.45 33.38
CA LEU A 469 -6.71 2.72 32.92
C LEU A 469 -6.01 3.25 31.64
N PRO A 470 -4.67 3.33 31.56
CA PRO A 470 -4.01 3.71 30.31
C PRO A 470 -4.21 2.68 29.18
N LEU A 471 -4.35 1.39 29.48
CA LEU A 471 -4.70 0.38 28.47
C LEU A 471 -6.13 0.53 27.94
N LEU A 472 -7.11 0.90 28.78
CA LEU A 472 -8.50 1.11 28.36
C LEU A 472 -8.68 2.36 27.50
N THR A 473 -7.92 3.42 27.81
CA THR A 473 -7.94 4.67 27.03
C THR A 473 -7.14 4.58 25.73
N GLN A 474 -6.37 3.50 25.54
CA GLN A 474 -5.53 3.28 24.38
C GLN A 474 -6.23 3.46 23.03
N PRO A 475 -7.38 2.82 22.73
CA PRO A 475 -7.90 2.82 21.36
C PRO A 475 -8.18 4.25 20.86
N LEU A 476 -8.58 5.14 21.77
CA LEU A 476 -8.82 6.55 21.50
C LEU A 476 -7.51 7.33 21.23
N LEU A 477 -6.45 7.02 21.97
CA LEU A 477 -5.13 7.65 21.80
C LEU A 477 -4.43 7.12 20.54
N ALA A 478 -4.48 5.82 20.29
CA ALA A 478 -3.92 5.17 19.11
C ALA A 478 -4.54 5.71 17.81
N GLU A 479 -5.88 5.89 17.76
CA GLU A 479 -6.54 6.53 16.62
C GLU A 479 -6.00 7.96 16.37
N SER A 480 -5.73 8.70 17.44
CA SER A 480 -5.22 10.08 17.34
C SER A 480 -3.76 10.11 16.89
N ASP A 481 -2.93 9.20 17.40
CA ASP A 481 -1.52 9.02 17.01
C ASP A 481 -1.39 8.61 15.55
N LEU A 482 -2.23 7.67 15.09
CA LEU A 482 -2.26 7.23 13.70
C LEU A 482 -2.59 8.38 12.74
N ARG A 483 -3.52 9.27 13.09
CA ARG A 483 -3.78 10.47 12.26
C ARG A 483 -2.57 11.38 12.17
N VAL A 484 -1.83 11.58 13.27
CA VAL A 484 -0.59 12.38 13.27
C VAL A 484 0.44 11.75 12.34
N ARG A 485 0.67 10.43 12.46
CA ARG A 485 1.62 9.71 11.61
C ARG A 485 1.21 9.72 10.14
N THR A 486 -0.08 9.59 9.84
CA THR A 486 -0.60 9.62 8.47
C THR A 486 -0.34 10.97 7.80
N HIS A 487 -0.62 12.07 8.50
CA HIS A 487 -0.30 13.40 7.97
C HIS A 487 1.22 13.65 7.85
N LEU A 488 2.01 13.10 8.78
CA LEU A 488 3.48 13.17 8.69
C LEU A 488 4.01 12.42 7.46
N ALA A 489 3.51 11.21 7.20
CA ALA A 489 3.87 10.45 6.01
C ALA A 489 3.47 11.17 4.71
N GLY A 490 2.30 11.81 4.69
CA GLY A 490 1.87 12.67 3.58
C GLY A 490 2.83 13.83 3.32
N LEU A 491 3.34 14.48 4.37
CA LEU A 491 4.36 15.52 4.25
C LEU A 491 5.68 14.96 3.68
N SER A 492 6.16 13.81 4.17
CA SER A 492 7.39 13.19 3.66
C SER A 492 7.30 12.84 2.17
N ARG A 493 6.17 12.26 1.74
CA ARG A 493 5.92 11.97 0.32
C ARG A 493 5.88 13.25 -0.52
N PHE A 494 5.15 14.26 -0.06
CA PHE A 494 5.07 15.56 -0.73
C PHE A 494 6.45 16.19 -0.96
N TYR A 495 7.35 16.11 0.03
CA TYR A 495 8.71 16.65 -0.14
C TYR A 495 9.49 15.93 -1.22
N LEU A 496 9.40 14.60 -1.30
CA LEU A 496 10.10 13.84 -2.33
C LEU A 496 9.53 14.16 -3.72
N ASP A 497 8.21 14.19 -3.87
CA ASP A 497 7.54 14.52 -5.13
C ASP A 497 7.89 15.96 -5.59
N ALA A 498 7.93 16.92 -4.66
CA ALA A 498 8.35 18.29 -4.94
C ALA A 498 9.83 18.41 -5.34
N LEU A 499 10.71 17.58 -4.78
CA LEU A 499 12.12 17.53 -5.15
C LEU A 499 12.32 16.95 -6.56
N LEU A 500 11.59 15.88 -6.89
CA LEU A 500 11.60 15.29 -8.23
C LEU A 500 11.06 16.26 -9.29
N GLY A 501 10.07 17.09 -8.94
CA GLY A 501 9.45 18.09 -9.82
C GLY A 501 10.07 19.50 -9.75
N LEU A 502 11.25 19.67 -9.14
CA LEU A 502 11.77 20.99 -8.77
C LEU A 502 11.95 21.94 -9.96
N VAL A 503 12.47 21.44 -11.08
CA VAL A 503 12.71 22.25 -12.29
C VAL A 503 11.38 22.75 -12.87
N PRO A 504 10.38 21.89 -13.20
CA PRO A 504 9.05 22.34 -13.60
C PRO A 504 8.42 23.34 -12.63
N ILE A 505 8.51 23.10 -11.32
CA ILE A 505 7.92 23.99 -10.30
C ILE A 505 8.49 25.41 -10.41
N ARG A 506 9.82 25.54 -10.55
CA ARG A 506 10.50 26.84 -10.70
C ARG A 506 10.20 27.48 -12.05
N THR A 507 10.25 26.71 -13.13
CA THR A 507 10.02 27.23 -14.49
C THR A 507 8.58 27.73 -14.69
N HIS A 508 7.59 27.08 -14.08
CA HIS A 508 6.19 27.48 -14.16
C HIS A 508 5.78 28.53 -13.10
N GLY A 509 6.68 28.94 -12.20
CA GLY A 509 6.34 29.86 -11.10
C GLY A 509 5.28 29.30 -10.16
N ALA A 510 5.27 27.97 -9.96
CA ALA A 510 4.25 27.25 -9.22
C ALA A 510 4.48 27.29 -7.69
N GLU A 511 5.43 28.09 -7.18
CA GLU A 511 5.84 28.05 -5.77
C GLU A 511 4.68 28.38 -4.83
N ARG A 512 3.76 29.27 -5.24
CA ARG A 512 2.58 29.61 -4.44
C ARG A 512 1.59 28.46 -4.34
N ALA A 513 1.43 27.66 -5.39
CA ALA A 513 0.53 26.50 -5.39
C ALA A 513 1.08 25.41 -4.48
N ILE A 514 2.36 25.06 -4.67
CA ILE A 514 3.09 24.09 -3.85
C ILE A 514 3.10 24.51 -2.37
N ARG A 515 3.36 25.80 -2.07
CA ARG A 515 3.31 26.31 -0.69
C ARG A 515 1.93 26.17 -0.06
N ARG A 516 0.85 26.48 -0.78
CA ARG A 516 -0.52 26.35 -0.25
C ARG A 516 -0.89 24.91 0.07
N GLU A 517 -0.49 23.97 -0.79
CA GLU A 517 -0.70 22.55 -0.55
C GLU A 517 0.08 22.06 0.68
N HIS A 518 1.35 22.44 0.78
CA HIS A 518 2.20 22.16 1.93
C HIS A 518 1.64 22.72 3.24
N GLU A 519 1.23 23.99 3.24
CA GLU A 519 0.57 24.64 4.38
C GLU A 519 -0.69 23.87 4.79
N GLY A 520 -1.49 23.40 3.84
CA GLY A 520 -2.66 22.56 4.09
C GLY A 520 -2.32 21.28 4.85
N LEU A 521 -1.33 20.53 4.37
CA LEU A 521 -0.85 19.30 5.03
C LEU A 521 -0.27 19.59 6.42
N LEU A 522 0.51 20.65 6.55
CA LEU A 522 1.16 21.05 7.81
C LEU A 522 0.13 21.47 8.89
N VAL A 523 -0.90 22.22 8.51
CA VAL A 523 -1.98 22.62 9.41
C VAL A 523 -2.77 21.41 9.90
N GLN A 524 -3.05 20.44 9.02
CA GLN A 524 -3.73 19.21 9.39
C GLN A 524 -2.90 18.38 10.37
N TRP A 525 -1.60 18.20 10.08
CA TRP A 525 -0.66 17.53 10.98
C TRP A 525 -0.62 18.19 12.37
N THR A 526 -0.44 19.52 12.40
CA THR A 526 -0.36 20.30 13.65
C THR A 526 -1.65 20.20 14.46
N ARG A 527 -2.82 20.36 13.82
CA ARG A 527 -4.13 20.24 14.49
C ARG A 527 -4.35 18.84 15.06
N SER A 528 -3.95 17.80 14.34
CA SER A 528 -4.03 16.42 14.81
C SER A 528 -3.07 16.16 15.98
N GLY A 529 -1.84 16.71 15.93
CA GLY A 529 -0.85 16.62 17.01
C GLY A 529 -1.32 17.28 18.30
N LEU A 530 -1.86 18.51 18.22
CA LEU A 530 -2.41 19.22 19.37
C LEU A 530 -3.62 18.48 19.98
N LYS A 531 -4.48 17.88 19.15
CA LYS A 531 -5.60 17.06 19.64
C LYS A 531 -5.12 15.82 20.37
N LEU A 532 -4.11 15.12 19.86
CA LEU A 532 -3.50 13.98 20.53
C LEU A 532 -2.93 14.40 21.90
N GLN A 533 -2.10 15.45 21.94
CA GLN A 533 -1.50 15.94 23.17
C GLN A 533 -2.54 16.32 24.23
N ARG A 534 -3.61 17.03 23.83
CA ARG A 534 -4.72 17.33 24.76
C ARG A 534 -5.38 16.08 25.34
N ARG A 535 -5.56 15.03 24.53
CA ARG A 535 -6.15 13.76 24.99
C ARG A 535 -5.21 13.01 25.93
N VAL A 536 -3.92 12.95 25.58
CA VAL A 536 -2.88 12.35 26.44
C VAL A 536 -2.85 13.05 27.80
N LEU A 537 -2.80 14.39 27.82
CA LEU A 537 -2.80 15.17 29.06
C LEU A 537 -4.08 14.96 29.89
N ALA A 538 -5.25 14.86 29.25
CA ALA A 538 -6.50 14.62 29.97
C ALA A 538 -6.54 13.24 30.64
N VAL A 539 -6.05 12.21 29.94
CA VAL A 539 -5.93 10.85 30.49
C VAL A 539 -4.91 10.82 31.63
N ASP A 540 -3.74 11.45 31.43
CA ASP A 540 -2.68 11.55 32.43
C ASP A 540 -3.14 12.27 33.70
N ALA A 541 -3.86 13.38 33.55
CA ALA A 541 -4.45 14.12 34.68
C ALA A 541 -5.47 13.26 35.45
N LEU A 542 -6.37 12.56 34.74
CA LEU A 542 -7.36 11.68 35.38
C LEU A 542 -6.68 10.53 36.14
N GLN A 543 -5.68 9.90 35.53
CA GLN A 543 -4.91 8.83 36.15
C GLN A 543 -4.17 9.34 37.39
N SER A 544 -3.50 10.48 37.29
CA SER A 544 -2.78 11.10 38.40
C SER A 544 -3.69 11.44 39.58
N MET A 545 -4.92 11.91 39.32
CA MET A 545 -5.90 12.19 40.38
C MET A 545 -6.34 10.91 41.11
N ILE A 546 -6.64 9.83 40.38
CA ILE A 546 -7.03 8.54 40.96
C ILE A 546 -5.87 7.95 41.77
N ALA A 547 -4.67 7.97 41.18
CA ALA A 547 -3.42 7.51 41.77
C ALA A 547 -3.10 8.21 43.09
N LEU A 548 -3.20 9.54 43.11
CA LEU A 548 -2.98 10.35 44.31
C LEU A 548 -3.99 10.00 45.40
N GLY A 549 -5.27 9.87 45.05
CA GLY A 549 -6.32 9.49 46.00
C GLY A 549 -6.07 8.12 46.66
N LEU A 550 -5.71 7.12 45.86
CA LEU A 550 -5.37 5.78 46.37
C LEU A 550 -4.12 5.80 47.25
N THR A 551 -3.10 6.56 46.84
CA THR A 551 -1.87 6.70 47.62
C THR A 551 -2.12 7.36 48.96
N CYS A 552 -2.88 8.47 48.98
CA CYS A 552 -3.30 9.11 50.23
C CYS A 552 -4.06 8.13 51.13
N TRP A 553 -4.97 7.32 50.57
CA TRP A 553 -5.71 6.35 51.36
C TRP A 553 -4.81 5.29 52.01
N ILE A 554 -3.85 4.73 51.25
CA ILE A 554 -2.87 3.78 51.78
C ILE A 554 -2.05 4.42 52.91
N VAL A 555 -1.52 5.62 52.68
CA VAL A 555 -0.63 6.32 53.62
C VAL A 555 -1.36 6.74 54.90
N PHE A 556 -2.51 7.40 54.79
CA PHE A 556 -3.29 7.83 55.97
C PHE A 556 -3.87 6.64 56.72
N GLY A 557 -4.29 5.58 56.01
CA GLY A 557 -4.76 4.34 56.62
C GLY A 557 -3.67 3.67 57.47
N TYR A 558 -2.44 3.63 56.98
CA TYR A 558 -1.29 3.11 57.73
C TYR A 558 -0.92 4.01 58.91
N ALA A 559 -0.83 5.33 58.69
CA ALA A 559 -0.48 6.29 59.73
C ALA A 559 -1.46 6.26 60.92
N ALA A 560 -2.76 6.07 60.65
CA ALA A 560 -3.80 6.00 61.67
C ALA A 560 -3.74 4.73 62.54
N ARG A 561 -3.09 3.64 62.09
CA ARG A 561 -3.06 2.35 62.81
C ARG A 561 -1.94 2.23 63.84
N ALA A 562 -0.74 2.75 63.56
CA ALA A 562 0.40 2.96 64.47
C ALA A 562 1.71 3.15 63.67
N GLY A 563 1.72 4.02 62.66
CA GLY A 563 2.81 4.08 61.69
C GLY A 563 4.16 4.48 62.31
N ASP A 564 5.13 3.57 62.34
CA ASP A 564 6.54 3.95 62.54
C ASP A 564 6.99 4.91 61.43
N ALA A 565 7.80 5.91 61.78
CA ALA A 565 8.24 6.95 60.86
C ALA A 565 9.04 6.37 59.68
N GLY A 566 9.90 5.37 59.92
CA GLY A 566 10.69 4.73 58.87
C GLY A 566 9.84 3.92 57.90
N ASN A 567 8.89 3.15 58.43
CA ASN A 567 7.94 2.38 57.60
C ASN A 567 7.00 3.28 56.81
N SER A 568 6.56 4.40 57.41
CA SER A 568 5.68 5.36 56.76
C SER A 568 6.35 6.01 55.55
N LEU A 569 7.63 6.37 55.66
CA LEU A 569 8.41 6.92 54.55
C LEU A 569 8.59 5.91 53.41
N LEU A 570 8.91 4.65 53.73
CA LEU A 570 9.04 3.59 52.73
C LEU A 570 7.70 3.30 52.04
N LEU A 571 6.60 3.27 52.81
CA LEU A 571 5.26 3.05 52.28
C LEU A 571 4.83 4.20 51.36
N ILE A 572 5.12 5.47 51.73
CA ILE A 572 4.87 6.64 50.88
C ILE A 572 5.64 6.51 49.56
N TYR A 573 6.93 6.18 49.62
CA TYR A 573 7.77 6.02 48.43
C TYR A 573 7.24 4.93 47.47
N TRP A 574 6.95 3.75 48.00
CA TRP A 574 6.41 2.65 47.18
C TRP A 574 4.99 2.90 46.68
N ALA A 575 4.10 3.46 47.52
CA ALA A 575 2.74 3.76 47.13
C ALA A 575 2.67 4.83 46.02
N LEU A 576 3.51 5.88 46.09
CA LEU A 576 3.65 6.86 45.00
C LEU A 576 4.27 6.27 43.73
N SER A 577 5.09 5.23 43.86
CA SER A 577 5.74 4.58 42.72
C SER A 577 4.79 3.65 41.95
N LEU A 578 3.80 3.02 42.59
CA LEU A 578 2.90 2.06 41.92
C LEU A 578 2.18 2.65 40.70
N PRO A 579 1.54 3.85 40.78
CA PRO A 579 0.88 4.44 39.63
C PRO A 579 1.85 4.86 38.53
N ALA A 580 3.01 5.41 38.89
CA ALA A 580 4.04 5.81 37.95
C ALA A 580 4.62 4.60 37.18
N LEU A 581 4.89 3.50 37.88
CA LEU A 581 5.35 2.25 37.26
C LEU A 581 4.28 1.64 36.34
N GLY A 582 3.01 1.61 36.77
CA GLY A 582 1.89 1.17 35.94
C GLY A 582 1.73 2.01 34.67
N GLN A 583 1.83 3.33 34.80
CA GLN A 583 1.77 4.27 33.68
C GLN A 583 2.92 4.09 32.71
N GLN A 584 4.16 3.99 33.19
CA GLN A 584 5.32 3.76 32.35
C GLN A 584 5.22 2.42 31.63
N LEU A 585 4.81 1.36 32.33
CA LEU A 585 4.62 0.03 31.75
C LEU A 585 3.58 0.06 30.63
N ALA A 586 2.44 0.71 30.89
CA ALA A 586 1.41 0.91 29.88
C ALA A 586 1.96 1.71 28.69
N PHE A 587 2.58 2.87 28.93
CA PHE A 587 3.13 3.71 27.86
C PHE A 587 4.16 2.96 26.99
N THR A 588 5.07 2.19 27.59
CA THR A 588 6.02 1.37 26.83
C THR A 588 5.31 0.26 26.05
N ALA A 589 4.30 -0.39 26.63
CA ALA A 589 3.52 -1.43 25.94
C ALA A 589 2.76 -0.85 24.73
N LEU A 590 2.35 0.41 24.82
CA LEU A 590 1.67 1.15 23.76
C LEU A 590 2.58 1.55 22.59
N GLN A 591 3.90 1.48 22.74
CA GLN A 591 4.82 1.70 21.61
C GLN A 591 4.93 0.47 20.71
N TYR A 592 4.63 -0.73 21.22
CA TYR A 592 4.77 -1.97 20.48
C TYR A 592 4.01 -2.02 19.14
N PRO A 593 2.73 -1.57 19.03
CA PRO A 593 2.01 -1.56 17.77
C PRO A 593 2.74 -0.82 16.64
N ALA A 594 3.45 0.28 16.95
CA ALA A 594 4.23 1.01 15.95
C ALA A 594 5.37 0.15 15.39
N TYR A 595 6.15 -0.49 16.27
CA TYR A 595 7.20 -1.41 15.85
C TYR A 595 6.63 -2.62 15.11
N ARG A 596 5.53 -3.20 15.60
CA ARG A 596 4.83 -4.30 14.94
C ARG A 596 4.43 -3.94 13.52
N ASN A 597 3.94 -2.72 13.28
CA ASN A 597 3.57 -2.26 11.95
C ASN A 597 4.80 -2.13 11.04
N VAL A 598 5.93 -1.60 11.53
CA VAL A 598 7.18 -1.57 10.75
C VAL A 598 7.64 -2.99 10.40
N VAL A 599 7.55 -3.94 11.34
CA VAL A 599 7.88 -5.35 11.08
C VAL A 599 6.94 -5.95 10.04
N LEU A 600 5.63 -5.72 10.13
CA LEU A 600 4.66 -6.19 9.14
C LEU A 600 4.93 -5.60 7.74
N ARG A 601 5.25 -4.31 7.66
CA ARG A 601 5.63 -3.63 6.41
C ARG A 601 6.90 -4.20 5.78
N LEU A 602 7.82 -4.72 6.60
CA LEU A 602 9.05 -5.36 6.15
C LEU A 602 8.85 -6.83 5.80
N LEU A 603 8.06 -7.57 6.59
CA LEU A 603 7.76 -8.97 6.33
C LEU A 603 6.96 -9.15 5.05
N GLU A 604 6.21 -8.15 4.61
CA GLU A 604 5.47 -8.19 3.34
C GLU A 604 6.39 -8.38 2.12
N PRO A 605 7.41 -7.53 1.84
CA PRO A 605 8.38 -7.79 0.79
C PRO A 605 9.23 -9.04 1.06
N LEU A 606 9.62 -9.33 2.31
CA LEU A 606 10.44 -10.51 2.61
C LEU A 606 9.70 -11.82 2.37
N GLY A 607 8.39 -11.85 2.63
CA GLY A 607 7.50 -13.00 2.44
C GLY A 607 6.79 -13.04 1.08
N ALA A 608 6.97 -12.01 0.24
CA ALA A 608 6.57 -12.09 -1.16
C ALA A 608 7.30 -13.26 -1.84
N PRO A 609 6.68 -13.95 -2.80
CA PRO A 609 7.33 -15.07 -3.48
C PRO A 609 8.63 -14.59 -4.11
N ASP A 610 9.71 -15.33 -3.93
CA ASP A 610 10.84 -15.18 -4.84
C ASP A 610 10.36 -15.62 -6.23
N ASP A 611 10.79 -14.93 -7.29
CA ASP A 611 10.72 -15.52 -8.64
C ASP A 611 11.35 -16.93 -8.61
N GLY A 612 12.38 -17.14 -7.78
CA GLY A 612 13.02 -18.43 -7.57
C GLY A 612 12.33 -19.44 -6.63
N ASP A 613 11.31 -19.12 -5.84
CA ASP A 613 10.72 -20.11 -4.88
C ASP A 613 9.77 -21.11 -5.56
N ILE A 614 9.33 -20.83 -6.79
CA ILE A 614 8.66 -21.81 -7.67
C ILE A 614 9.59 -23.03 -7.95
N ILE A 615 10.92 -22.84 -7.82
CA ILE A 615 11.96 -23.87 -8.06
C ILE A 615 11.92 -25.02 -7.05
N ARG A 616 11.29 -24.87 -5.87
CA ARG A 616 11.31 -25.91 -4.82
C ARG A 616 10.09 -26.83 -4.78
N MET A 617 8.95 -26.42 -5.34
CA MET A 617 7.71 -27.23 -5.32
C MET A 617 7.43 -27.95 -6.64
N GLY A 618 8.05 -27.52 -7.75
CA GLY A 618 8.15 -28.30 -8.99
C GLY A 618 9.45 -29.09 -9.00
N HIS A 619 9.41 -30.33 -9.46
CA HIS A 619 10.53 -31.27 -9.47
C HIS A 619 11.92 -30.69 -9.82
N SER A 620 12.95 -31.29 -9.21
CA SER A 620 14.34 -31.19 -9.64
C SER A 620 14.52 -31.77 -11.05
N SER A 621 14.08 -31.07 -12.08
CA SER A 621 14.73 -31.16 -13.37
C SER A 621 15.86 -30.15 -13.33
N SER A 622 17.06 -30.64 -13.05
CA SER A 622 18.28 -29.98 -13.48
C SER A 622 18.10 -29.64 -14.95
N VAL A 623 17.79 -28.39 -15.27
CA VAL A 623 18.02 -27.85 -16.61
C VAL A 623 19.52 -27.97 -16.77
N GLU A 624 19.96 -29.03 -17.45
CA GLU A 624 21.34 -29.19 -17.88
C GLU A 624 21.71 -27.87 -18.54
N GLN A 625 22.64 -27.15 -17.92
CA GLN A 625 23.26 -25.97 -18.51
C GLN A 625 24.13 -26.47 -19.66
N THR A 626 23.51 -26.81 -20.77
CA THR A 626 24.21 -26.90 -22.03
C THR A 626 24.69 -25.48 -22.37
N PRO A 627 25.99 -25.27 -22.58
CA PRO A 627 26.53 -23.98 -22.99
C PRO A 627 26.09 -23.73 -24.43
N HIS A 628 24.87 -23.23 -24.61
CA HIS A 628 24.38 -22.81 -25.90
C HIS A 628 24.86 -21.38 -26.14
N THR A 629 25.87 -21.24 -26.99
CA THR A 629 26.33 -19.98 -27.59
C THR A 629 25.40 -19.49 -28.70
N ALA A 630 24.22 -20.07 -28.84
CA ALA A 630 23.26 -19.77 -29.90
C ALA A 630 22.11 -18.91 -29.37
N GLY A 631 21.41 -18.23 -30.29
CA GLY A 631 20.17 -17.52 -30.03
C GLY A 631 19.08 -18.38 -29.40
N VAL A 632 18.00 -17.74 -28.95
CA VAL A 632 16.86 -18.39 -28.30
C VAL A 632 15.66 -18.48 -29.26
N ASP A 633 15.00 -19.63 -29.33
CA ASP A 633 13.73 -19.77 -30.07
C ASP A 633 12.56 -19.33 -29.16
N ILE A 634 11.78 -18.35 -29.59
CA ILE A 634 10.69 -17.76 -28.79
C ILE A 634 9.36 -18.01 -29.50
N VAL A 635 8.38 -18.54 -28.78
CA VAL A 635 7.03 -18.76 -29.31
C VAL A 635 5.98 -18.19 -28.36
N PHE A 636 5.14 -17.31 -28.88
CA PHE A 636 3.90 -16.85 -28.26
C PHE A 636 2.74 -17.59 -28.91
N ASN A 637 1.89 -18.24 -28.11
CA ASN A 637 0.69 -18.94 -28.56
C ASN A 637 -0.54 -18.33 -27.91
N GLU A 638 -1.35 -17.60 -28.70
CA GLU A 638 -2.63 -17.00 -28.30
C GLU A 638 -2.54 -16.19 -26.99
N VAL A 639 -1.47 -15.42 -26.84
CA VAL A 639 -1.16 -14.70 -25.60
C VAL A 639 -2.00 -13.43 -25.47
N SER A 640 -2.80 -13.35 -24.41
CA SER A 640 -3.50 -12.13 -24.00
C SER A 640 -3.04 -11.67 -22.63
N VAL A 641 -2.86 -10.36 -22.44
CA VAL A 641 -2.38 -9.75 -21.20
C VAL A 641 -3.38 -8.72 -20.69
N LEU A 642 -3.74 -8.85 -19.42
CA LEU A 642 -4.60 -7.94 -18.68
C LEU A 642 -3.78 -7.24 -17.60
N ALA A 643 -3.92 -5.92 -17.46
CA ALA A 643 -3.40 -5.18 -16.32
C ALA A 643 -4.45 -4.19 -15.82
N ALA A 644 -4.69 -4.18 -14.50
CA ALA A 644 -5.68 -3.31 -13.85
C ALA A 644 -7.08 -3.34 -14.52
N GLY A 645 -7.50 -4.51 -15.02
CA GLY A 645 -8.79 -4.69 -15.72
C GLY A 645 -8.80 -4.28 -17.19
N HIS A 646 -7.69 -3.80 -17.76
CA HIS A 646 -7.57 -3.41 -19.17
C HIS A 646 -6.73 -4.41 -19.96
N ILE A 647 -7.17 -4.73 -21.19
CA ILE A 647 -6.41 -5.57 -22.13
C ILE A 647 -5.27 -4.74 -22.70
N ILE A 648 -4.02 -5.14 -22.42
CA ILE A 648 -2.81 -4.54 -23.00
C ILE A 648 -2.42 -5.24 -24.31
N LEU A 649 -2.44 -6.57 -24.30
CA LEU A 649 -2.14 -7.41 -25.46
C LEU A 649 -3.30 -8.38 -25.69
N ARG A 650 -3.65 -8.64 -26.95
CA ARG A 650 -4.76 -9.51 -27.34
C ARG A 650 -4.31 -10.52 -28.38
N ASP A 651 -4.51 -11.80 -28.05
CA ASP A 651 -4.38 -12.97 -28.92
C ASP A 651 -3.07 -13.01 -29.73
N ILE A 652 -1.96 -12.66 -29.08
CA ILE A 652 -0.64 -12.60 -29.70
C ILE A 652 -0.15 -14.02 -30.02
N SER A 653 0.02 -14.30 -31.31
CA SER A 653 0.61 -15.55 -31.80
C SER A 653 1.76 -15.26 -32.76
N VAL A 654 2.98 -15.53 -32.32
CA VAL A 654 4.18 -15.31 -33.15
C VAL A 654 5.33 -16.21 -32.72
N ARG A 655 6.09 -16.70 -33.70
CA ARG A 655 7.35 -17.41 -33.47
C ARG A 655 8.53 -16.59 -33.99
N ILE A 656 9.56 -16.48 -33.16
CA ILE A 656 10.84 -15.83 -33.46
C ILE A 656 11.90 -16.94 -33.36
N ALA A 657 12.56 -17.23 -34.47
CA ALA A 657 13.54 -18.31 -34.53
C ALA A 657 14.85 -17.93 -33.82
N SER A 658 15.56 -18.93 -33.33
CA SER A 658 16.90 -18.73 -32.77
C SER A 658 17.84 -18.06 -33.78
N GLY A 659 18.48 -16.96 -33.35
CA GLY A 659 19.42 -16.19 -34.15
C GLY A 659 18.74 -15.18 -35.09
N GLU A 660 17.42 -15.06 -35.03
CA GLU A 660 16.67 -14.14 -35.88
C GLU A 660 16.78 -12.70 -35.36
N HIS A 661 17.03 -11.75 -36.27
CA HIS A 661 17.00 -10.33 -36.00
C HIS A 661 15.71 -9.74 -36.56
N ILE A 662 14.82 -9.27 -35.68
CA ILE A 662 13.52 -8.72 -36.08
C ILE A 662 13.35 -7.27 -35.60
N ALA A 663 12.58 -6.50 -36.35
CA ALA A 663 12.14 -5.17 -35.93
C ALA A 663 10.66 -5.19 -35.52
N ILE A 664 10.34 -4.55 -34.40
CA ILE A 664 8.99 -4.40 -33.87
C ILE A 664 8.64 -2.92 -33.92
N VAL A 665 7.66 -2.58 -34.76
CA VAL A 665 7.28 -1.18 -35.05
C VAL A 665 5.81 -0.93 -34.75
N GLY A 666 5.46 0.33 -34.51
CA GLY A 666 4.10 0.73 -34.16
C GLY A 666 4.05 2.05 -33.41
N LYS A 667 2.87 2.63 -33.30
CA LYS A 667 2.65 3.91 -32.59
C LYS A 667 3.06 3.82 -31.12
N SER A 668 3.37 4.96 -30.51
CA SER A 668 3.58 5.00 -29.05
C SER A 668 2.31 4.53 -28.33
N GLY A 669 2.46 3.69 -27.30
CA GLY A 669 1.33 3.08 -26.59
C GLY A 669 0.69 1.85 -27.27
N ALA A 670 1.17 1.39 -28.43
CA ALA A 670 0.59 0.24 -29.13
C ALA A 670 0.81 -1.13 -28.45
N GLY A 671 1.60 -1.20 -27.37
CA GLY A 671 1.90 -2.45 -26.66
C GLY A 671 3.27 -3.10 -26.97
N LYS A 672 4.15 -2.44 -27.73
CA LYS A 672 5.48 -2.99 -28.12
C LYS A 672 6.38 -3.34 -26.93
N SER A 673 6.61 -2.38 -26.03
CA SER A 673 7.41 -2.60 -24.82
C SER A 673 6.74 -3.62 -23.88
N SER A 674 5.41 -3.70 -23.87
CA SER A 674 4.67 -4.72 -23.13
C SER A 674 4.90 -6.12 -23.71
N LEU A 675 4.96 -6.25 -25.05
CA LEU A 675 5.23 -7.52 -25.73
C LEU A 675 6.62 -8.07 -25.37
N VAL A 676 7.68 -7.25 -25.50
CA VAL A 676 9.04 -7.67 -25.11
C VAL A 676 9.18 -7.80 -23.60
N GLY A 677 8.43 -7.02 -22.83
CA GLY A 677 8.36 -7.08 -21.38
C GLY A 677 7.90 -8.43 -20.84
N LEU A 678 7.13 -9.20 -21.60
CA LEU A 678 6.76 -10.57 -21.23
C LEU A 678 7.98 -11.49 -21.09
N LEU A 679 9.03 -11.27 -21.88
CA LEU A 679 10.30 -12.02 -21.80
C LEU A 679 11.16 -11.59 -20.61
N LEU A 680 10.86 -10.43 -20.02
CA LEU A 680 11.53 -9.86 -18.86
C LEU A 680 10.76 -10.07 -17.55
N ASP A 681 9.58 -10.71 -17.61
CA ASP A 681 8.62 -10.94 -16.52
C ASP A 681 7.93 -9.66 -16.00
N TRP A 682 7.69 -8.70 -16.91
CA TRP A 682 6.91 -7.49 -16.60
C TRP A 682 5.41 -7.73 -16.52
N GLY A 683 4.94 -8.88 -17.02
CA GLY A 683 3.55 -9.28 -17.00
C GLY A 683 3.42 -10.78 -17.29
N ARG A 684 2.33 -11.39 -16.83
CA ARG A 684 2.00 -12.78 -17.15
C ARG A 684 0.83 -12.84 -18.13
N PRO A 685 0.85 -13.80 -19.07
CA PRO A 685 -0.30 -14.06 -19.92
C PRO A 685 -1.51 -14.41 -19.05
N ALA A 686 -2.63 -13.72 -19.26
CA ALA A 686 -3.92 -14.08 -18.68
C ALA A 686 -4.54 -15.30 -19.39
N SER A 687 -4.21 -15.48 -20.67
CA SER A 687 -4.48 -16.68 -21.46
C SER A 687 -3.36 -16.85 -22.50
N GLY A 688 -3.26 -18.06 -23.05
CA GLY A 688 -2.15 -18.45 -23.93
C GLY A 688 -0.92 -18.92 -23.18
N SER A 689 0.17 -19.17 -23.91
CA SER A 689 1.44 -19.64 -23.35
C SER A 689 2.63 -19.08 -24.11
N ILE A 690 3.74 -18.88 -23.41
CA ILE A 690 5.02 -18.46 -23.98
C ILE A 690 6.03 -19.58 -23.74
N THR A 691 6.78 -19.95 -24.77
CA THR A 691 7.89 -20.91 -24.65
C THR A 691 9.19 -20.31 -25.17
N VAL A 692 10.30 -20.65 -24.52
CA VAL A 692 11.66 -20.32 -24.93
C VAL A 692 12.46 -21.61 -25.07
N ASP A 693 13.08 -21.83 -26.21
CA ASP A 693 13.79 -23.08 -26.57
C ASP A 693 12.88 -24.32 -26.41
N GLY A 694 11.59 -24.17 -26.69
CA GLY A 694 10.57 -25.22 -26.54
C GLY A 694 10.12 -25.50 -25.09
N LEU A 695 10.68 -24.81 -24.10
CA LEU A 695 10.28 -24.93 -22.69
C LEU A 695 9.36 -23.78 -22.28
N PRO A 696 8.33 -24.02 -21.44
CA PRO A 696 7.49 -22.94 -20.91
C PRO A 696 8.31 -21.84 -20.24
N LEU A 697 7.90 -20.58 -20.44
CA LEU A 697 8.51 -19.42 -19.77
C LEU A 697 8.02 -19.35 -18.31
N ASP A 698 8.51 -20.28 -17.49
CA ASP A 698 8.34 -20.29 -16.05
C ASP A 698 9.46 -19.50 -15.35
N ALA A 699 9.37 -19.37 -14.03
CA ALA A 699 10.34 -18.56 -13.29
C ALA A 699 11.80 -19.06 -13.35
N PRO A 700 12.10 -20.38 -13.26
CA PRO A 700 13.45 -20.89 -13.55
C PRO A 700 13.94 -20.53 -14.96
N MET A 701 13.08 -20.65 -15.97
CA MET A 701 13.43 -20.26 -17.34
C MET A 701 13.68 -18.76 -17.47
N ILE A 702 12.85 -17.91 -16.84
CA ILE A 702 13.04 -16.45 -16.79
C ILE A 702 14.40 -16.11 -16.17
N GLU A 703 14.77 -16.74 -15.05
CA GLU A 703 16.05 -16.49 -14.40
C GLU A 703 17.23 -16.89 -15.32
N SER A 704 17.11 -18.03 -16.01
CA SER A 704 18.07 -18.49 -17.01
C SER A 704 18.15 -17.54 -18.22
N LEU A 705 17.01 -17.04 -18.69
CA LEU A 705 16.92 -16.10 -19.80
C LEU A 705 17.55 -14.76 -19.42
N ARG A 706 17.20 -14.17 -18.26
CA ARG A 706 17.79 -12.90 -17.75
C ARG A 706 19.32 -12.94 -17.71
N ARG A 707 19.93 -14.06 -17.32
CA ARG A 707 21.40 -14.26 -17.35
C ARG A 707 22.01 -14.28 -18.75
N ARG A 708 21.21 -14.55 -19.78
CA ARG A 708 21.60 -14.58 -21.20
C ARG A 708 21.07 -13.38 -22.00
N THR A 709 20.29 -12.51 -21.38
CA THR A 709 19.69 -11.33 -22.03
C THR A 709 20.53 -10.07 -21.86
N VAL A 710 20.73 -9.34 -22.95
CA VAL A 710 21.13 -7.93 -22.94
C VAL A 710 19.88 -7.08 -23.21
N TRP A 711 19.64 -6.10 -22.35
CA TRP A 711 18.53 -5.17 -22.50
C TRP A 711 19.07 -3.73 -22.49
N VAL A 712 18.79 -3.01 -23.57
CA VAL A 712 19.20 -1.62 -23.77
C VAL A 712 17.94 -0.78 -23.94
N ASP A 713 17.65 0.06 -22.96
CA ASP A 713 16.45 0.88 -22.91
C ASP A 713 16.74 2.23 -22.22
N PRO A 714 16.18 3.36 -22.68
CA PRO A 714 16.39 4.69 -22.08
C PRO A 714 16.11 4.79 -20.57
N SER A 715 15.20 3.97 -20.04
CA SER A 715 14.84 3.89 -18.61
C SER A 715 15.91 3.20 -17.76
N VAL A 716 16.83 2.45 -18.36
CA VAL A 716 17.92 1.79 -17.64
C VAL A 716 18.76 2.83 -16.92
N GLN A 717 18.84 2.74 -15.59
CA GLN A 717 19.47 3.77 -14.78
C GLN A 717 20.99 3.87 -15.04
N ILE A 718 21.48 5.11 -15.13
CA ILE A 718 22.91 5.44 -15.02
C ILE A 718 23.16 5.85 -13.57
N TRP A 719 24.10 5.16 -12.95
CA TRP A 719 24.39 5.29 -11.54
C TRP A 719 25.35 6.45 -11.32
N ASN A 720 25.24 7.10 -10.17
CA ASN A 720 26.25 8.07 -9.72
C ASN A 720 27.52 7.34 -9.29
N ARG A 721 28.23 6.78 -10.28
CA ARG A 721 29.49 6.04 -10.20
C ARG A 721 30.34 6.41 -11.41
N THR A 722 31.55 5.88 -11.49
CA THR A 722 32.44 6.13 -12.62
C THR A 722 31.84 5.62 -13.94
N LEU A 723 32.30 6.13 -15.07
CA LEU A 723 31.94 5.59 -16.39
C LEU A 723 32.30 4.09 -16.47
N MET A 724 33.47 3.71 -15.96
CA MET A 724 33.90 2.31 -15.88
C MET A 724 32.90 1.43 -15.12
N ASP A 725 32.50 1.84 -13.91
CA ASP A 725 31.56 1.06 -13.08
C ASP A 725 30.20 0.92 -13.75
N ASN A 726 29.74 1.97 -14.43
CA ASN A 726 28.47 1.97 -15.15
C ASN A 726 28.47 1.01 -16.35
N ILE A 727 29.63 0.79 -16.98
CA ILE A 727 29.77 -0.13 -18.11
C ILE A 727 29.97 -1.57 -17.62
N SER A 728 30.68 -1.78 -16.50
CA SER A 728 31.18 -3.10 -16.06
C SER A 728 30.37 -3.81 -14.97
N TYR A 729 29.37 -3.19 -14.32
CA TYR A 729 28.72 -3.80 -13.14
C TYR A 729 28.06 -5.16 -13.36
N GLY A 730 27.69 -5.49 -14.61
CA GLY A 730 27.03 -6.74 -14.97
C GLY A 730 28.00 -7.88 -15.30
N MET A 731 29.32 -7.65 -15.23
CA MET A 731 30.32 -8.66 -15.52
C MET A 731 30.44 -9.66 -14.37
N THR A 732 30.29 -10.94 -14.67
CA THR A 732 30.68 -12.03 -13.77
C THR A 732 32.11 -12.43 -14.14
N GLY A 733 33.01 -12.49 -13.14
CA GLY A 733 34.45 -12.53 -13.37
C GLY A 733 34.91 -13.66 -14.30
N GLY A 734 35.81 -13.35 -15.25
CA GLY A 734 36.51 -14.35 -16.05
C GLY A 734 36.86 -13.96 -17.48
N SER A 735 36.12 -13.06 -18.12
CA SER A 735 36.40 -12.65 -19.51
C SER A 735 37.18 -11.34 -19.56
N SER A 736 38.42 -11.39 -20.02
CA SER A 736 39.20 -10.21 -20.42
C SER A 736 38.59 -9.60 -21.70
N LEU A 737 37.45 -8.93 -21.56
CA LEU A 737 36.84 -8.20 -22.67
C LEU A 737 37.61 -6.91 -22.93
N ASP A 738 37.82 -6.61 -24.21
CA ASP A 738 38.54 -5.42 -24.64
C ASP A 738 37.64 -4.18 -24.47
N MET A 739 37.81 -3.50 -23.35
CA MET A 739 37.12 -2.24 -23.07
C MET A 739 37.37 -1.20 -24.17
N SER A 740 38.52 -1.24 -24.88
CA SER A 740 38.81 -0.27 -25.93
C SER A 740 37.90 -0.48 -27.14
N SER A 741 37.74 -1.72 -27.61
CA SER A 741 36.76 -2.09 -28.65
C SER A 741 35.34 -1.68 -28.26
N VAL A 742 34.91 -1.95 -27.02
CA VAL A 742 33.56 -1.58 -26.57
C VAL A 742 33.34 -0.05 -26.55
N ILE A 743 34.35 0.73 -26.14
CA ILE A 743 34.27 2.20 -26.17
C ILE A 743 34.15 2.72 -27.61
N ASP A 744 34.86 2.12 -28.56
CA ASP A 744 34.83 2.54 -29.96
C ASP A 744 33.54 2.11 -30.67
N GLU A 745 33.11 0.85 -30.49
CA GLU A 745 31.92 0.28 -31.12
C GLU A 745 30.62 0.91 -30.62
N SER A 746 30.59 1.31 -29.34
CA SER A 746 29.46 2.04 -28.75
C SER A 746 29.46 3.54 -29.06
N GLY A 747 30.51 4.07 -29.69
CA GLY A 747 30.65 5.49 -30.00
C GLY A 747 30.92 6.37 -28.77
N LEU A 748 31.53 5.82 -27.71
CA LEU A 748 31.88 6.54 -26.49
C LEU A 748 33.24 7.24 -26.55
N SER A 749 34.11 6.96 -27.53
CA SER A 749 35.43 7.58 -27.63
C SER A 749 35.39 9.12 -27.63
N PRO A 750 34.46 9.81 -28.34
CA PRO A 750 34.32 11.26 -28.26
C PRO A 750 33.86 11.75 -26.88
N VAL A 751 33.04 10.97 -26.17
CA VAL A 751 32.56 11.28 -24.83
C VAL A 751 33.70 11.16 -23.84
N LEU A 752 34.47 10.06 -23.93
CA LEU A 752 35.61 9.78 -23.08
C LEU A 752 36.65 10.91 -23.13
N LYS A 753 36.89 11.49 -24.32
CA LYS A 753 37.81 12.63 -24.52
C LYS A 753 37.33 13.93 -23.86
N LYS A 754 36.02 14.11 -23.68
CA LYS A 754 35.42 15.30 -23.04
C LYS A 754 35.34 15.19 -21.53
N LEU A 755 35.34 13.97 -20.98
CA LEU A 755 35.19 13.74 -19.55
C LEU A 755 36.52 14.04 -18.81
N PRO A 756 36.48 14.81 -17.70
CA PRO A 756 37.68 15.31 -17.02
C PRO A 756 38.65 14.23 -16.55
N ASN A 757 38.13 13.09 -16.10
CA ASN A 757 38.92 11.95 -15.59
C ASN A 757 38.75 10.69 -16.46
N GLY A 758 38.34 10.85 -17.72
CA GLY A 758 38.06 9.73 -18.61
C GLY A 758 37.12 8.69 -17.97
N LEU A 759 37.54 7.41 -17.98
CA LEU A 759 36.77 6.28 -17.44
C LEU A 759 36.47 6.40 -15.94
N GLN A 760 37.28 7.14 -15.18
CA GLN A 760 37.12 7.34 -13.74
C GLN A 760 36.19 8.52 -13.41
N THR A 761 35.61 9.17 -14.42
CA THR A 761 34.69 10.28 -14.20
C THR A 761 33.38 9.78 -13.63
N MET A 762 33.00 10.28 -12.45
CA MET A 762 31.67 10.09 -11.88
C MET A 762 30.64 10.71 -12.81
N LEU A 763 29.59 9.98 -13.21
CA LEU A 763 28.61 10.48 -14.18
C LEU A 763 27.49 11.35 -13.57
N GLY A 764 27.44 11.46 -12.24
CA GLY A 764 26.39 12.18 -11.52
C GLY A 764 25.08 11.39 -11.40
N GLU A 765 24.12 11.92 -10.64
CA GLU A 765 22.81 11.31 -10.45
C GLU A 765 22.06 11.22 -11.80
N GLY A 766 21.59 10.02 -12.15
CA GLY A 766 20.91 9.77 -13.43
C GLY A 766 21.78 9.99 -14.67
N GLY A 767 23.11 10.15 -14.52
CA GLY A 767 24.00 10.50 -15.63
C GLY A 767 24.01 11.99 -15.97
N ALA A 768 23.80 12.90 -15.00
CA ALA A 768 23.78 14.35 -15.22
C ALA A 768 24.97 14.96 -15.99
N LEU A 769 26.12 14.28 -16.04
CA LEU A 769 27.31 14.72 -16.78
C LEU A 769 27.38 14.22 -18.23
N VAL A 770 26.39 13.48 -18.70
CA VAL A 770 26.25 13.04 -20.09
C VAL A 770 24.91 13.52 -20.66
N SER A 771 24.90 13.91 -21.93
CA SER A 771 23.65 14.19 -22.65
C SER A 771 22.80 12.91 -22.82
N GLY A 772 21.53 13.05 -23.20
CA GLY A 772 20.63 11.90 -23.38
C GLY A 772 21.17 10.85 -24.36
N GLY A 773 21.68 11.27 -25.52
CA GLY A 773 22.31 10.38 -26.50
C GLY A 773 23.64 9.78 -26.04
N GLU A 774 24.44 10.55 -25.29
CA GLU A 774 25.67 10.02 -24.66
C GLU A 774 25.35 8.95 -23.62
N GLY A 775 24.36 9.20 -22.75
CA GLY A 775 23.87 8.23 -21.79
C GLY A 775 23.33 6.96 -22.45
N GLN A 776 22.68 7.10 -23.61
CA GLN A 776 22.22 5.94 -24.38
C GLN A 776 23.40 5.09 -24.89
N ARG A 777 24.49 5.72 -25.34
CA ARG A 777 25.73 5.01 -25.69
C ARG A 777 26.38 4.32 -24.49
N VAL A 778 26.29 4.89 -23.28
CA VAL A 778 26.73 4.22 -22.04
C VAL A 778 25.93 2.94 -21.77
N ARG A 779 24.61 2.97 -21.97
CA ARG A 779 23.74 1.78 -21.83
C ARG A 779 24.04 0.72 -22.89
N LEU A 780 24.30 1.14 -24.13
CA LEU A 780 24.73 0.25 -25.19
C LEU A 780 26.07 -0.42 -24.87
N ALA A 781 27.07 0.37 -24.46
CA ALA A 781 28.39 -0.14 -24.06
C ALA A 781 28.28 -1.17 -22.93
N ARG A 782 27.41 -0.92 -21.94
CA ARG A 782 27.10 -1.87 -20.87
C ARG A 782 26.56 -3.20 -21.41
N GLY A 783 25.71 -3.17 -22.44
CA GLY A 783 25.26 -4.36 -23.16
C GLY A 783 26.39 -5.05 -23.91
N MET A 784 27.22 -4.29 -24.63
CA MET A 784 28.34 -4.79 -25.44
C MET A 784 29.43 -5.48 -24.60
N MET A 785 29.52 -5.19 -23.30
CA MET A 785 30.32 -5.96 -22.34
C MET A 785 29.82 -7.40 -22.11
N ARG A 786 28.74 -7.83 -22.78
CA ARG A 786 28.21 -9.20 -22.76
C ARG A 786 27.98 -9.67 -24.21
N PRO A 787 29.05 -9.97 -24.98
CA PRO A 787 28.91 -10.38 -26.37
C PRO A 787 28.25 -11.75 -26.55
N GLN A 788 28.35 -12.63 -25.54
CA GLN A 788 27.78 -13.98 -25.56
C GLN A 788 26.29 -14.02 -25.13
N ALA A 789 25.54 -12.95 -25.39
CA ALA A 789 24.11 -12.89 -25.09
C ALA A 789 23.32 -13.80 -26.04
N GLY A 790 22.39 -14.59 -25.52
CA GLY A 790 21.46 -15.39 -26.36
C GLY A 790 20.25 -14.59 -26.84
N LEU A 791 19.85 -13.56 -26.08
CA LEU A 791 18.76 -12.64 -26.40
C LEU A 791 19.23 -11.19 -26.24
N VAL A 792 18.92 -10.35 -27.23
CA VAL A 792 19.22 -8.91 -27.20
C VAL A 792 17.93 -8.14 -27.45
N ILE A 793 17.56 -7.30 -26.51
CA ILE A 793 16.39 -6.42 -26.60
C ILE A 793 16.89 -4.97 -26.65
N LEU A 794 16.66 -4.31 -27.78
CA LEU A 794 16.97 -2.90 -27.97
C LEU A 794 15.65 -2.14 -28.04
N ASP A 795 15.16 -1.65 -26.90
CA ASP A 795 13.89 -0.90 -26.83
C ASP A 795 14.17 0.61 -26.84
N GLU A 796 13.85 1.27 -27.95
CA GLU A 796 14.29 2.64 -28.24
C GLU A 796 15.79 2.85 -28.01
N GLY A 797 16.59 1.82 -28.32
CA GLY A 797 17.99 1.67 -27.92
C GLY A 797 18.93 2.79 -28.38
N PHE A 798 18.52 3.65 -29.30
CA PHE A 798 19.32 4.75 -29.86
C PHE A 798 18.61 6.11 -29.84
N ARG A 799 17.65 6.28 -28.94
CA ARG A 799 16.93 7.55 -28.77
C ARG A 799 17.89 8.71 -28.46
N GLY A 800 17.65 9.86 -29.08
CA GLY A 800 18.46 11.07 -28.88
C GLY A 800 19.83 11.05 -29.57
N ILE A 801 20.09 10.07 -30.44
CA ILE A 801 21.27 9.98 -31.30
C ILE A 801 20.87 10.40 -32.73
N ASP A 802 21.77 11.05 -33.48
CA ASP A 802 21.52 11.41 -34.87
C ASP A 802 21.36 10.18 -35.78
N ARG A 803 20.69 10.34 -36.93
CA ARG A 803 20.31 9.21 -37.79
C ARG A 803 21.51 8.46 -38.36
N GLU A 804 22.57 9.16 -38.76
CA GLU A 804 23.77 8.54 -39.34
C GLU A 804 24.51 7.71 -38.28
N GLN A 805 24.75 8.31 -37.11
CA GLN A 805 25.37 7.61 -36.00
C GLN A 805 24.51 6.44 -35.52
N ARG A 806 23.18 6.60 -35.48
CA ARG A 806 22.24 5.52 -35.12
C ARG A 806 22.34 4.34 -36.06
N SER A 807 22.25 4.54 -37.38
CA SER A 807 22.37 3.46 -38.35
C SER A 807 23.70 2.71 -38.20
N ARG A 808 24.80 3.44 -37.97
CA ARG A 808 26.11 2.83 -37.70
C ARG A 808 26.13 2.01 -36.42
N LEU A 809 25.61 2.54 -35.31
CA LEU A 809 25.58 1.84 -34.03
C LEU A 809 24.68 0.61 -34.06
N LEU A 810 23.54 0.68 -34.76
CA LEU A 810 22.66 -0.47 -34.97
C LEU A 810 23.34 -1.55 -35.80
N ALA A 811 24.06 -1.18 -36.88
CA ALA A 811 24.84 -2.12 -37.66
C ALA A 811 25.94 -2.79 -36.82
N ASN A 812 26.68 -2.02 -36.02
CA ASN A 812 27.68 -2.55 -35.08
C ASN A 812 27.05 -3.52 -34.07
N ALA A 813 25.92 -3.14 -33.47
CA ALA A 813 25.18 -3.99 -32.53
C ALA A 813 24.76 -5.32 -33.18
N ARG A 814 24.16 -5.28 -34.37
CA ARG A 814 23.77 -6.49 -35.11
C ARG A 814 24.97 -7.36 -35.49
N ALA A 815 26.11 -6.76 -35.79
CA ALA A 815 27.34 -7.51 -36.09
C ALA A 815 27.93 -8.18 -34.85
N LEU A 816 27.95 -7.47 -33.71
CA LEU A 816 28.43 -8.01 -32.44
C LEU A 816 27.58 -9.19 -31.94
N TRP A 817 26.26 -9.09 -32.13
CA TRP A 817 25.29 -10.09 -31.66
C TRP A 817 24.71 -10.93 -32.80
N SER A 818 25.48 -11.23 -33.85
CA SER A 818 25.00 -11.95 -35.03
C SER A 818 24.45 -13.35 -34.75
N ASP A 819 24.93 -13.99 -33.68
CA ASP A 819 24.51 -15.33 -33.27
C ASP A 819 23.34 -15.30 -32.27
N ALA A 820 22.96 -14.11 -31.79
CA ALA A 820 21.90 -13.91 -30.81
C ALA A 820 20.55 -13.70 -31.48
N THR A 821 19.47 -13.93 -30.74
CA THR A 821 18.14 -13.46 -31.17
C THR A 821 17.99 -12.00 -30.79
N LEU A 822 17.70 -11.12 -31.76
CA LEU A 822 17.69 -9.67 -31.54
C LEU A 822 16.32 -9.09 -31.84
N LEU A 823 15.75 -8.45 -30.83
CA LEU A 823 14.48 -7.74 -30.90
C LEU A 823 14.74 -6.23 -30.89
N TYR A 824 14.52 -5.57 -32.03
CA TYR A 824 14.67 -4.13 -32.17
C TYR A 824 13.30 -3.45 -32.09
N VAL A 825 13.00 -2.78 -30.98
CA VAL A 825 11.73 -2.07 -30.79
C VAL A 825 11.94 -0.58 -31.07
N THR A 826 11.19 -0.04 -32.04
CA THR A 826 11.29 1.36 -32.43
C THR A 826 9.93 1.93 -32.81
N HIS A 827 9.80 3.25 -32.74
CA HIS A 827 8.68 3.99 -33.32
C HIS A 827 9.02 4.61 -34.69
N ASP A 828 10.30 4.60 -35.09
CA ASP A 828 10.77 5.04 -36.41
C ASP A 828 10.76 3.83 -37.35
N ALA A 829 9.72 3.74 -38.19
CA ALA A 829 9.54 2.62 -39.10
C ALA A 829 10.67 2.54 -40.15
N ALA A 830 11.35 3.64 -40.46
CA ALA A 830 12.41 3.65 -41.46
C ALA A 830 13.65 2.86 -41.01
N GLU A 831 13.85 2.68 -39.71
CA GLU A 831 14.95 1.89 -39.15
C GLU A 831 14.75 0.38 -39.32
N ALA A 832 13.50 -0.05 -39.51
CA ALA A 832 13.16 -1.46 -39.72
C ALA A 832 13.47 -1.95 -41.15
N ALA A 833 13.84 -1.04 -42.06
CA ALA A 833 14.05 -1.36 -43.48
C ALA A 833 15.17 -2.38 -43.73
N ASP A 834 16.21 -2.39 -42.91
CA ASP A 834 17.39 -3.27 -43.04
C ASP A 834 17.24 -4.60 -42.28
N PHE A 835 16.03 -4.90 -41.77
CA PHE A 835 15.71 -6.15 -41.11
C PHE A 835 15.06 -7.13 -42.07
N ASP A 836 15.32 -8.43 -41.85
CA ASP A 836 14.74 -9.49 -42.68
C ASP A 836 13.25 -9.71 -42.40
N ARG A 837 12.75 -9.22 -41.25
CA ARG A 837 11.36 -9.35 -40.81
C ARG A 837 10.95 -8.19 -39.90
N VAL A 838 9.73 -7.70 -40.13
CA VAL A 838 9.12 -6.60 -39.36
C VAL A 838 7.76 -7.06 -38.81
N ILE A 839 7.57 -6.86 -37.52
CA ILE A 839 6.31 -7.06 -36.82
C ILE A 839 5.70 -5.68 -36.54
N VAL A 840 4.50 -5.43 -37.06
CA VAL A 840 3.74 -4.22 -36.80
C VAL A 840 2.74 -4.47 -35.69
N VAL A 841 2.84 -3.73 -34.60
CA VAL A 841 1.92 -3.81 -33.46
C VAL A 841 0.98 -2.60 -33.48
N GLU A 842 -0.33 -2.87 -33.45
CA GLU A 842 -1.39 -1.85 -33.37
C GLU A 842 -2.45 -2.31 -32.36
N ASP A 843 -2.83 -1.42 -31.44
CA ASP A 843 -3.85 -1.67 -30.41
C ASP A 843 -3.69 -3.00 -29.65
N GLY A 844 -2.45 -3.36 -29.31
CA GLY A 844 -2.12 -4.57 -28.56
C GLY A 844 -2.21 -5.87 -29.37
N CYS A 845 -2.33 -5.79 -30.70
CA CYS A 845 -2.38 -6.94 -31.61
C CYS A 845 -1.21 -6.90 -32.60
N ILE A 846 -0.79 -8.06 -33.12
CA ILE A 846 0.10 -8.11 -34.29
C ILE A 846 -0.76 -7.87 -35.53
N ALA A 847 -0.58 -6.70 -36.15
CA ALA A 847 -1.31 -6.31 -37.34
C ALA A 847 -0.67 -6.89 -38.61
N GLU A 848 0.65 -6.92 -38.68
CA GLU A 848 1.42 -7.42 -39.82
C GLU A 848 2.71 -8.08 -39.36
N ASP A 849 3.13 -9.13 -40.07
CA ASP A 849 4.37 -9.87 -39.81
C ASP A 849 4.91 -10.39 -41.16
N ASP A 850 5.89 -9.68 -41.72
CA ASP A 850 6.45 -10.01 -43.05
C ASP A 850 7.80 -9.30 -43.26
N LYS A 851 8.42 -9.51 -44.42
CA LYS A 851 9.63 -8.77 -44.82
C LYS A 851 9.28 -7.32 -45.16
N PRO A 852 10.12 -6.33 -44.80
CA PRO A 852 9.81 -4.92 -45.10
C PRO A 852 9.61 -4.67 -46.61
N ALA A 853 10.39 -5.33 -47.47
CA ALA A 853 10.26 -5.24 -48.91
C ALA A 853 8.92 -5.78 -49.45
N GLU A 854 8.32 -6.79 -48.82
CA GLU A 854 7.00 -7.32 -49.21
C GLU A 854 5.87 -6.45 -48.68
N LEU A 855 5.99 -5.93 -47.45
CA LEU A 855 5.03 -4.98 -46.88
C LEU A 855 4.91 -3.70 -47.73
N LEU A 856 6.02 -3.23 -48.31
CA LEU A 856 6.04 -2.04 -49.18
C LEU A 856 5.32 -2.25 -50.53
N LYS A 857 5.23 -3.49 -51.03
CA LYS A 857 4.58 -3.79 -52.32
C LYS A 857 3.05 -3.73 -52.25
N ARG A 858 2.47 -3.84 -51.05
CA ARG A 858 1.02 -3.79 -50.81
C ARG A 858 0.62 -2.55 -50.03
N GLU A 859 -0.68 -2.28 -49.96
CA GLU A 859 -1.20 -1.34 -48.97
C GLU A 859 -1.08 -2.01 -47.59
N SER A 860 -0.12 -1.55 -46.80
CA SER A 860 0.20 -2.09 -45.47
C SER A 860 0.23 -1.00 -44.41
N ARG A 861 0.04 -1.37 -43.15
CA ARG A 861 0.23 -0.48 -42.00
C ARG A 861 1.67 0.00 -41.92
N TYR A 862 2.64 -0.87 -42.19
CA TYR A 862 4.06 -0.49 -42.26
C TYR A 862 4.32 0.60 -43.29
N ARG A 863 3.81 0.44 -44.52
CA ARG A 863 3.95 1.46 -45.58
C ARG A 863 3.27 2.77 -45.18
N ALA A 864 2.07 2.71 -44.61
CA ALA A 864 1.36 3.91 -44.15
C ALA A 864 2.15 4.67 -43.07
N MET A 865 2.88 3.99 -42.18
CA MET A 865 3.74 4.65 -41.19
C MET A 865 4.94 5.34 -41.86
N LEU A 866 5.58 4.70 -42.83
CA LEU A 866 6.68 5.29 -43.59
C LEU A 866 6.26 6.50 -44.40
N ASP A 867 5.14 6.40 -45.12
CA ASP A 867 4.58 7.48 -45.93
C ASP A 867 4.22 8.68 -45.02
N ALA A 868 3.56 8.43 -43.88
CA ALA A 868 3.23 9.48 -42.91
C ALA A 868 4.48 10.18 -42.34
N GLU A 869 5.57 9.43 -42.09
CA GLU A 869 6.83 10.01 -41.62
C GLU A 869 7.52 10.87 -42.69
N GLN A 870 7.51 10.39 -43.94
CA GLN A 870 8.04 11.16 -45.08
C GLN A 870 7.24 12.43 -45.33
N ASP A 871 5.91 12.35 -45.28
CA ASP A 871 5.01 13.49 -45.42
C ASP A 871 5.25 14.53 -44.31
N ALA A 872 5.36 14.09 -43.06
CA ALA A 872 5.66 14.97 -41.94
C ALA A 872 7.01 15.70 -42.12
N ARG A 873 8.05 14.98 -42.58
CA ARG A 873 9.37 15.56 -42.88
C ARG A 873 9.32 16.54 -44.06
N ALA A 874 8.60 16.19 -45.12
CA ALA A 874 8.42 17.05 -46.29
C ALA A 874 7.69 18.34 -45.89
N GLN A 875 6.66 18.26 -45.04
CA GLN A 875 5.96 19.43 -44.52
C GLN A 875 6.85 20.33 -43.64
N MET A 876 7.66 19.73 -42.75
CA MET A 876 8.60 20.50 -41.91
C MET A 876 9.67 21.21 -42.75
N THR A 877 10.15 20.59 -43.82
CA THR A 877 11.20 21.15 -44.67
C THR A 877 10.67 22.15 -45.71
N SER A 878 9.49 21.93 -46.29
CA SER A 878 8.90 22.79 -47.32
C SER A 878 8.20 24.05 -46.78
N ASN A 879 7.77 24.03 -45.52
CA ASN A 879 7.01 25.13 -44.95
C ASN A 879 7.94 26.31 -44.57
N ARG A 880 7.78 27.44 -45.28
CA ARG A 880 8.56 28.68 -45.14
C ARG A 880 8.38 29.39 -43.79
N ILE A 881 7.43 28.94 -42.96
CA ILE A 881 7.19 29.48 -41.61
C ILE A 881 8.32 29.03 -40.64
N TRP A 882 9.01 27.92 -40.92
CA TRP A 882 10.07 27.41 -40.06
C TRP A 882 11.42 28.08 -40.33
N ARG A 883 12.02 28.66 -39.28
CA ARG A 883 13.41 29.13 -39.30
C ARG A 883 14.36 27.96 -39.03
N ARG A 884 15.41 27.82 -39.84
CA ARG A 884 16.42 26.76 -39.68
C ARG A 884 17.65 27.32 -38.99
N LEU A 885 17.74 27.09 -37.68
CA LEU A 885 18.89 27.44 -36.88
C LEU A 885 19.78 26.20 -36.71
N SER A 886 21.07 26.35 -37.00
CA SER A 886 22.08 25.34 -36.70
C SER A 886 22.95 25.83 -35.55
N PHE A 887 23.17 24.98 -34.56
CA PHE A 887 24.02 25.28 -33.41
C PHE A 887 25.30 24.44 -33.49
N ARG A 888 26.46 25.08 -33.59
CA ARG A 888 27.78 24.41 -33.59
C ARG A 888 28.73 25.17 -32.69
N ASP A 889 29.44 24.47 -31.82
CA ASP A 889 30.48 25.03 -30.93
C ASP A 889 30.07 26.31 -30.16
N GLY A 890 28.78 26.43 -29.79
CA GLY A 890 28.28 27.59 -29.06
C GLY A 890 27.74 28.74 -29.92
N SER A 891 27.85 28.68 -31.26
CA SER A 891 27.30 29.67 -32.18
C SER A 891 26.00 29.18 -32.85
N ILE A 892 25.06 30.12 -33.06
CA ILE A 892 23.83 29.88 -33.83
C ILE A 892 24.00 30.49 -35.21
N GLU A 893 23.89 29.67 -36.25
CA GLU A 893 23.86 30.09 -37.66
C GLU A 893 22.48 29.79 -38.26
N GLU A 894 21.82 30.80 -38.80
CA GLU A 894 20.55 30.62 -39.53
C GLU A 894 20.85 30.27 -41.00
N ARG A 895 20.48 29.06 -41.41
CA ARG A 895 20.49 28.70 -42.83
C ARG A 895 19.30 29.36 -43.50
N GLN A 896 19.56 30.43 -44.26
CA GLN A 896 18.58 30.92 -45.24
C GLN A 896 18.35 29.81 -46.25
N GLY A 897 17.11 29.30 -46.34
CA GLY A 897 16.77 28.28 -47.31
C GLY A 897 17.10 28.77 -48.73
N ASP A 898 17.78 27.93 -49.51
CA ASP A 898 18.08 28.20 -50.92
C ASP A 898 16.80 28.65 -51.65
N ARG A 899 16.93 29.73 -52.43
CA ARG A 899 15.84 30.36 -53.18
C ARG A 899 15.37 29.52 -54.35
#